data_AF-A0A9D1G2N4-F1
#
_entry.id   AF-A0A9D1G2N4-F1
#
_cell.length_a   1.000
_cell.length_b   1.000
_cell.length_c   1.000
_cell.angle_alpha   90.00
_cell.angle_beta   90.00
_cell.angle_gamma   90.00
#
_symmetry.space_group_name_H-M   'P 1'
#
loop_
_entity.id
_entity.type
_entity.pdbx_description
1 polymer ?
#
loop_
_entity_poly.entity_id
_entity_poly.type
_entity_poly.pdbx_seq_one_letter_code
_entity_poly.pdbx_strand_id
1 'polypeptide(L)'
;MRKGKVTVLTQTGQGTHMNASCGRISTTQGGAIEIFAKQTGEEADRKLIHKVALSGHMAALEHHTATLAFDGVSVFVEQFMIEHRLASYMVKSRRYVDFSGAGFIVPDGAGEDWRAHMESFFADYARLLELGIPKEDARFVLPYAFRGHFYMTANVRTLLHLAAEMTRGRGAAYPEIAYLGRELCAWLEEAYPGLVERERVESAPIASAGAFAAPHEVEGRAALLESPAHPLETLRLAGRFAGRELAVRDLVRDARPRELEALSYLFSFSDLSLAGLTHLARHRMLSLLVQSSAHAAARGAYIVPASVRENAEALKRYRAAFARASAYAAGHKQWAHYCALAGNTVDALVSMNARELLHFMELRACNRAQWEIRGLANQLLCLLRQRSPELFGQYGPACRVRGACPEGRLSCGAPYRPQIGLTANRNKEGEQFFPQEYIQAIERAGGVVRRIPFDASPAVLRALIHELDGVLFSGGPDIAPWRFGEKQVHAKTVIDAQRDEMELNLFHLAFAEKLPMLGICRGHQVINVALGGTLCQHIPDVYGISHYDVTHDVRFAPHSRLAAIVGAECLTVNSFHHQSVEKVAPPLRAAATCGAINEAIEWADGERWIFGVEWHPERFPEDEHAQRLFAAFVRACGRA
;
A
#
# COMPACT_ATOMS: atom_id res chain seq x y z
N MET A 1 8.10 -36.58 -25.02
CA MET A 1 8.10 -35.23 -24.38
C MET A 1 7.15 -35.26 -23.20
N ARG A 2 7.57 -34.80 -22.01
CA ARG A 2 6.68 -34.79 -20.83
C ARG A 2 5.74 -33.58 -20.98
N LYS A 3 4.47 -33.84 -21.31
CA LYS A 3 3.41 -32.83 -21.26
C LYS A 3 3.21 -32.42 -19.79
N GLY A 4 2.86 -31.15 -19.54
CA GLY A 4 2.44 -30.73 -18.21
C GLY A 4 1.19 -31.50 -17.78
N LYS A 5 0.92 -31.56 -16.48
CA LYS A 5 -0.19 -32.33 -15.92
C LYS A 5 -0.95 -31.52 -14.88
N VAL A 6 -2.28 -31.69 -14.83
CA VAL A 6 -3.09 -31.29 -13.68
C VAL A 6 -3.46 -32.50 -12.83
N THR A 7 -3.34 -32.40 -11.51
CA THR A 7 -3.67 -33.49 -10.58
C THR A 7 -4.45 -32.94 -9.39
N VAL A 8 -5.59 -33.54 -9.08
CA VAL A 8 -6.33 -33.25 -7.83
C VAL A 8 -5.56 -33.89 -6.68
N LEU A 9 -5.09 -33.06 -5.74
CA LEU A 9 -4.34 -33.51 -4.57
C LEU A 9 -5.25 -33.85 -3.40
N THR A 10 -6.28 -33.03 -3.18
CA THR A 10 -7.25 -33.19 -2.11
C THR A 10 -8.55 -32.47 -2.46
N GLN A 11 -9.65 -32.87 -1.81
CA GLN A 11 -10.97 -32.30 -1.99
C GLN A 11 -11.77 -32.38 -0.69
N THR A 12 -12.90 -31.69 -0.63
CA THR A 12 -13.81 -31.73 0.52
C THR A 12 -14.28 -33.17 0.77
N GLY A 13 -14.08 -33.66 1.99
CA GLY A 13 -14.60 -34.96 2.41
C GLY A 13 -16.12 -34.96 2.31
N GLN A 14 -16.71 -36.00 1.70
CA GLN A 14 -18.15 -36.07 1.41
C GLN A 14 -18.70 -34.86 0.61
N GLY A 15 -17.91 -34.29 -0.31
CA GLY A 15 -18.31 -33.05 -1.01
C GLY A 15 -19.63 -33.12 -1.78
N THR A 16 -19.97 -34.24 -2.41
CA THR A 16 -21.28 -34.44 -3.08
C THR A 16 -22.44 -34.42 -2.09
N HIS A 17 -22.26 -35.03 -0.92
CA HIS A 17 -23.22 -35.00 0.17
C HIS A 17 -23.42 -33.58 0.72
N MET A 18 -22.32 -32.83 0.92
CA MET A 18 -22.38 -31.43 1.34
C MET A 18 -23.19 -30.59 0.34
N ASN A 19 -22.90 -30.72 -0.96
CA ASN A 19 -23.63 -29.99 -2.00
C ASN A 19 -25.11 -30.38 -2.05
N ALA A 20 -25.44 -31.67 -1.92
CA ALA A 20 -26.82 -32.15 -1.86
C ALA A 20 -27.56 -31.62 -0.62
N SER A 21 -26.89 -31.58 0.54
CA SER A 21 -27.41 -30.97 1.77
C SER A 21 -27.72 -29.48 1.57
N CYS A 22 -26.82 -28.72 0.91
CA CYS A 22 -27.09 -27.33 0.52
C CYS A 22 -28.27 -27.20 -0.46
N GLY A 23 -28.46 -28.17 -1.35
CA GLY A 23 -29.67 -28.22 -2.19
C GLY A 23 -30.95 -28.47 -1.38
N ARG A 24 -30.88 -29.28 -0.31
CA ARG A 24 -32.02 -29.60 0.56
C ARG A 24 -32.41 -28.45 1.50
N ILE A 25 -31.45 -27.68 2.00
CA ILE A 25 -31.69 -26.68 3.06
C ILE A 25 -32.74 -25.64 2.69
N SER A 26 -32.89 -25.33 1.40
CA SER A 26 -33.88 -24.35 0.90
C SER A 26 -35.31 -24.90 0.86
N THR A 27 -35.51 -26.22 0.92
CA THR A 27 -36.80 -26.88 0.67
C THR A 27 -37.20 -27.93 1.72
N THR A 28 -36.33 -28.21 2.70
CA THR A 28 -36.53 -29.26 3.71
C THR A 28 -36.71 -28.65 5.09
N GLN A 29 -37.72 -29.09 5.85
CA GLN A 29 -37.89 -28.71 7.25
C GLN A 29 -36.78 -29.29 8.15
N GLY A 30 -36.35 -28.51 9.14
CA GLY A 30 -35.33 -28.89 10.13
C GLY A 30 -34.15 -27.91 10.15
N GLY A 31 -33.22 -28.13 11.08
CA GLY A 31 -31.97 -27.36 11.18
C GLY A 31 -30.92 -27.80 10.16
N ALA A 32 -29.94 -26.93 9.86
CA ALA A 32 -28.85 -27.24 8.93
C ALA A 32 -28.07 -28.52 9.32
N ILE A 33 -27.85 -28.74 10.63
CA ILE A 33 -27.16 -29.92 11.16
C ILE A 33 -28.00 -31.18 10.95
N GLU A 34 -29.32 -31.12 11.17
CA GLU A 34 -30.23 -32.25 10.97
C GLU A 34 -30.32 -32.64 9.50
N ILE A 35 -30.38 -31.65 8.61
CA ILE A 35 -30.44 -31.86 7.15
C ILE A 35 -29.14 -32.47 6.64
N PHE A 36 -27.99 -32.05 7.17
CA PHE A 36 -26.69 -32.67 6.86
C PHE A 36 -26.59 -34.09 7.43
N ALA A 37 -27.04 -34.33 8.66
CA ALA A 37 -26.97 -35.67 9.27
C ALA A 37 -27.82 -36.73 8.52
N LYS A 38 -28.81 -36.30 7.74
CA LYS A 38 -29.61 -37.20 6.87
C LYS A 38 -28.76 -37.74 5.72
N GLN A 39 -28.11 -38.88 5.95
CA GLN A 39 -27.40 -39.61 4.91
C GLN A 39 -28.40 -40.34 3.99
N THR A 40 -28.55 -39.85 2.76
CA THR A 40 -29.40 -40.47 1.73
C THR A 40 -28.63 -41.42 0.80
N GLY A 41 -27.30 -41.54 0.99
CA GLY A 41 -26.40 -42.31 0.12
C GLY A 41 -25.89 -41.49 -1.06
N GLU A 42 -24.68 -41.82 -1.53
CA GLU A 42 -23.93 -41.05 -2.54
C GLU A 42 -24.69 -40.91 -3.86
N GLU A 43 -25.35 -41.97 -4.32
CA GLU A 43 -26.12 -41.97 -5.57
C GLU A 43 -27.33 -41.03 -5.52
N ALA A 44 -28.03 -40.99 -4.38
CA ALA A 44 -29.17 -40.09 -4.19
C ALA A 44 -28.72 -38.63 -4.11
N ASP A 45 -27.59 -38.38 -3.42
CA ASP A 45 -27.00 -37.05 -3.33
C ASP A 45 -26.55 -36.55 -4.72
N ARG A 46 -25.89 -37.40 -5.52
CA ARG A 46 -25.50 -37.10 -6.92
C ARG A 46 -26.72 -36.75 -7.77
N LYS A 47 -27.79 -37.55 -7.73
CA LYS A 47 -29.04 -37.28 -8.47
C LYS A 47 -29.67 -35.96 -8.08
N LEU A 48 -29.73 -35.67 -6.78
CA LEU A 48 -30.31 -34.44 -6.28
C LEU A 48 -29.48 -33.23 -6.73
N ILE A 49 -28.17 -33.22 -6.48
CA ILE A 49 -27.34 -32.07 -6.84
C ILE A 49 -27.31 -31.85 -8.34
N HIS A 50 -27.32 -32.91 -9.14
CA HIS A 50 -27.45 -32.81 -10.60
C HIS A 50 -28.76 -32.13 -10.97
N LYS A 51 -29.92 -32.56 -10.42
CA LYS A 51 -31.22 -31.89 -10.65
C LYS A 51 -31.20 -30.41 -10.25
N VAL A 52 -30.63 -30.09 -9.08
CA VAL A 52 -30.54 -28.72 -8.55
C VAL A 52 -29.70 -27.83 -9.47
N ALA A 53 -28.52 -28.31 -9.86
CA ALA A 53 -27.63 -27.61 -10.79
C ALA A 53 -28.29 -27.40 -12.17
N LEU A 54 -28.93 -28.43 -12.72
CA LEU A 54 -29.67 -28.34 -13.99
C LEU A 54 -30.85 -27.35 -13.93
N SER A 55 -31.38 -27.07 -12.75
CA SER A 55 -32.42 -26.06 -12.54
C SER A 55 -31.86 -24.63 -12.40
N GLY A 56 -30.55 -24.44 -12.61
CA GLY A 56 -29.87 -23.13 -12.54
C GLY A 56 -29.31 -22.78 -11.16
N HIS A 57 -29.52 -23.61 -10.13
CA HIS A 57 -29.11 -23.33 -8.75
C HIS A 57 -27.67 -23.76 -8.49
N MET A 58 -26.71 -23.15 -9.20
CA MET A 58 -25.30 -23.52 -9.19
C MET A 58 -24.56 -23.21 -7.88
N ALA A 59 -25.12 -22.35 -7.03
CA ALA A 59 -24.51 -21.98 -5.74
C ALA A 59 -24.31 -23.19 -4.81
N ALA A 60 -25.16 -24.22 -4.92
CA ALA A 60 -25.00 -25.45 -4.14
C ALA A 60 -23.68 -26.18 -4.44
N LEU A 61 -23.10 -25.99 -5.63
CA LEU A 61 -21.81 -26.60 -6.02
C LEU A 61 -20.60 -25.93 -5.37
N GLU A 62 -20.77 -24.74 -4.78
CA GLU A 62 -19.65 -23.96 -4.22
C GLU A 62 -19.09 -24.55 -2.92
N HIS A 63 -19.81 -25.49 -2.29
CA HIS A 63 -19.43 -26.08 -1.01
C HIS A 63 -18.50 -27.30 -1.14
N HIS A 64 -18.35 -27.86 -2.34
CA HIS A 64 -17.31 -28.83 -2.64
C HIS A 64 -16.11 -28.10 -3.25
N THR A 65 -15.00 -28.06 -2.52
CA THR A 65 -13.72 -27.51 -2.96
C THR A 65 -12.67 -28.59 -3.25
N ALA A 66 -11.80 -28.34 -4.22
CA ALA A 66 -10.67 -29.19 -4.56
C ALA A 66 -9.38 -28.36 -4.70
N THR A 67 -8.26 -28.93 -4.26
CA THR A 67 -6.91 -28.40 -4.45
C THR A 67 -6.21 -29.21 -5.53
N LEU A 68 -5.75 -28.52 -6.57
CA LEU A 68 -5.08 -29.07 -7.74
C LEU A 68 -3.61 -28.64 -7.78
N ALA A 69 -2.75 -29.52 -8.25
CA ALA A 69 -1.39 -29.19 -8.65
C ALA A 69 -1.30 -29.15 -10.17
N PHE A 70 -0.75 -28.05 -10.69
CA PHE A 70 -0.31 -27.94 -12.07
C PHE A 70 1.20 -28.13 -12.09
N ASP A 71 1.66 -29.23 -12.68
CA ASP A 71 3.06 -29.66 -12.64
C ASP A 71 3.68 -29.68 -14.03
N GLY A 72 4.78 -28.92 -14.20
CA GLY A 72 5.52 -28.87 -15.45
C GLY A 72 4.76 -28.23 -16.61
N VAL A 73 3.84 -27.31 -16.32
CA VAL A 73 3.05 -26.56 -17.31
C VAL A 73 3.80 -25.27 -17.70
N SER A 74 3.50 -24.68 -18.85
CA SER A 74 4.10 -23.38 -19.21
C SER A 74 3.71 -22.26 -18.25
N VAL A 75 4.54 -21.22 -18.17
CA VAL A 75 4.19 -19.95 -17.54
C VAL A 75 3.02 -19.26 -18.23
N PHE A 76 2.81 -19.51 -19.52
CA PHE A 76 1.61 -19.06 -20.20
C PHE A 76 0.32 -19.66 -19.61
N VAL A 77 0.30 -20.96 -19.29
CA VAL A 77 -0.81 -21.59 -18.54
C VAL A 77 -0.99 -20.92 -17.18
N GLU A 78 0.10 -20.66 -16.45
CA GLU A 78 0.03 -19.97 -15.16
C GLU A 78 -0.67 -18.60 -15.30
N GLN A 79 -0.25 -17.78 -16.29
CA GLN A 79 -0.85 -16.47 -16.56
C GLN A 79 -2.35 -16.58 -16.89
N PHE A 80 -2.73 -17.54 -17.75
CA PHE A 80 -4.13 -17.79 -18.08
C PHE A 80 -4.96 -18.13 -16.83
N MET A 81 -4.44 -18.99 -15.96
CA MET A 81 -5.16 -19.45 -14.77
C MET A 81 -5.31 -18.33 -13.74
N ILE A 82 -4.25 -17.56 -13.44
CA ILE A 82 -4.30 -16.54 -12.38
C ILE A 82 -5.25 -15.37 -12.67
N GLU A 83 -5.71 -15.21 -13.92
CA GLU A 83 -6.75 -14.25 -14.29
C GLU A 83 -8.14 -14.62 -13.75
N HIS A 84 -8.38 -15.90 -13.44
CA HIS A 84 -9.64 -16.36 -12.86
C HIS A 84 -9.67 -16.11 -11.35
N ARG A 85 -10.43 -15.09 -10.94
CA ARG A 85 -10.42 -14.53 -9.57
C ARG A 85 -11.04 -15.44 -8.50
N LEU A 86 -11.96 -16.33 -8.87
CA LEU A 86 -12.71 -17.18 -7.93
C LEU A 86 -11.98 -18.47 -7.53
N ALA A 87 -10.64 -18.45 -7.46
CA ALA A 87 -9.82 -19.60 -7.10
C ALA A 87 -8.52 -19.15 -6.43
N SER A 88 -8.01 -19.87 -5.43
CA SER A 88 -6.73 -19.67 -4.73
C SER A 88 -5.54 -20.23 -5.52
N TYR A 89 -4.38 -19.55 -5.50
CA TYR A 89 -3.21 -19.85 -6.31
C TYR A 89 -1.96 -19.63 -5.47
N MET A 90 -1.05 -20.60 -5.48
CA MET A 90 0.29 -20.47 -4.91
C MET A 90 1.30 -20.85 -5.96
N VAL A 91 2.04 -19.84 -6.44
CA VAL A 91 3.00 -19.96 -7.53
C VAL A 91 4.41 -19.77 -6.98
N LYS A 92 5.36 -20.60 -7.44
CA LYS A 92 6.79 -20.46 -7.13
C LYS A 92 7.29 -19.04 -7.43
N SER A 93 7.98 -18.43 -6.49
CA SER A 93 8.48 -17.06 -6.64
C SER A 93 9.65 -16.99 -7.60
N ARG A 94 9.47 -16.29 -8.73
CA ARG A 94 10.52 -15.97 -9.70
C ARG A 94 11.52 -14.91 -9.20
N ARG A 95 11.37 -14.44 -7.96
CA ARG A 95 12.31 -13.53 -7.30
C ARG A 95 13.37 -14.26 -6.48
N TYR A 96 13.04 -15.47 -6.00
CA TYR A 96 13.86 -16.18 -5.01
C TYR A 96 14.35 -17.54 -5.52
N VAL A 97 13.56 -18.21 -6.35
CA VAL A 97 13.90 -19.52 -6.91
C VAL A 97 14.75 -19.34 -8.16
N ASP A 98 15.73 -20.22 -8.33
CA ASP A 98 16.54 -20.33 -9.54
C ASP A 98 15.81 -21.18 -10.58
N PHE A 99 15.67 -20.69 -11.80
CA PHE A 99 14.94 -21.36 -12.89
C PHE A 99 15.86 -21.91 -13.99
N SER A 100 17.19 -21.92 -13.79
CA SER A 100 18.15 -22.38 -14.80
C SER A 100 17.85 -23.81 -15.29
N GLY A 101 17.36 -24.68 -14.39
CA GLY A 101 17.00 -26.08 -14.71
C GLY A 101 15.51 -26.32 -14.97
N ALA A 102 14.68 -25.28 -15.11
CA ALA A 102 13.23 -25.48 -15.24
C ALA A 102 12.83 -26.14 -16.57
N GLY A 103 13.58 -25.87 -17.64
CA GLY A 103 13.24 -26.32 -18.99
C GLY A 103 11.95 -25.69 -19.52
N PHE A 104 11.46 -26.17 -20.66
CA PHE A 104 10.37 -25.52 -21.38
C PHE A 104 9.40 -26.51 -22.04
N ILE A 105 8.21 -26.01 -22.39
CA ILE A 105 7.23 -26.68 -23.22
C ILE A 105 7.68 -26.60 -24.68
N VAL A 106 7.48 -27.69 -25.40
CA VAL A 106 7.70 -27.72 -26.85
C VAL A 106 6.35 -28.00 -27.50
N PRO A 107 5.82 -27.03 -28.27
CA PRO A 107 4.56 -27.16 -28.96
C PRO A 107 4.56 -28.33 -29.95
N ASP A 108 3.39 -28.90 -30.20
CA ASP A 108 3.22 -29.89 -31.26
C ASP A 108 3.61 -29.26 -32.61
N GLY A 109 4.46 -29.95 -33.38
CA GLY A 109 4.99 -29.46 -34.66
C GLY A 109 6.27 -28.59 -34.57
N ALA A 110 6.78 -28.31 -33.36
CA ALA A 110 8.04 -27.61 -33.18
C ALA A 110 9.27 -28.52 -33.37
N GLY A 111 10.26 -28.03 -34.13
CA GLY A 111 11.49 -28.74 -34.49
C GLY A 111 12.65 -28.54 -33.50
N GLU A 112 13.87 -28.86 -33.96
CA GLU A 112 15.09 -28.63 -33.19
C GLU A 112 15.42 -27.13 -33.04
N ASP A 113 15.02 -26.32 -34.01
CA ASP A 113 15.18 -24.86 -34.00
C ASP A 113 14.50 -24.23 -32.77
N TRP A 114 13.30 -24.72 -32.40
CA TRP A 114 12.59 -24.30 -31.20
C TRP A 114 13.39 -24.58 -29.93
N ARG A 115 13.98 -25.78 -29.83
CA ARG A 115 14.75 -26.18 -28.65
C ARG A 115 15.99 -25.33 -28.50
N ALA A 116 16.77 -25.18 -29.57
CA ALA A 116 17.96 -24.34 -29.57
C ALA A 116 17.61 -22.88 -29.23
N HIS A 117 16.49 -22.37 -29.76
CA HIS A 117 15.99 -21.04 -29.44
C HIS A 117 15.66 -20.88 -27.96
N MET A 118 14.89 -21.80 -27.38
CA MET A 118 14.49 -21.75 -25.98
C MET A 118 15.69 -21.94 -25.04
N GLU A 119 16.58 -22.89 -25.31
CA GLU A 119 17.82 -23.13 -24.55
C GLU A 119 18.71 -21.89 -24.50
N SER A 120 18.74 -21.09 -25.56
CA SER A 120 19.52 -19.85 -25.60
C SER A 120 19.11 -18.85 -24.49
N PHE A 121 17.81 -18.78 -24.16
CA PHE A 121 17.32 -17.89 -23.10
C PHE A 121 17.68 -18.36 -21.69
N PHE A 122 17.73 -19.68 -21.47
CA PHE A 122 18.22 -20.22 -20.20
C PHE A 122 19.73 -20.00 -20.06
N ALA A 123 20.48 -20.10 -21.16
CA ALA A 123 21.89 -19.75 -21.17
C ALA A 123 22.10 -18.25 -20.89
N ASP A 124 21.24 -17.38 -21.43
CA ASP A 124 21.27 -15.94 -21.09
C ASP A 124 20.97 -15.70 -19.62
N TYR A 125 19.91 -16.33 -19.09
CA TYR A 125 19.56 -16.25 -17.67
C TYR A 125 20.72 -16.67 -16.77
N ALA A 126 21.31 -17.85 -17.03
CA ALA A 126 22.45 -18.36 -16.27
C ALA A 126 23.64 -17.38 -16.32
N ARG A 127 23.96 -16.83 -17.49
CA ARG A 127 25.03 -15.83 -17.59
C ARG A 127 24.73 -14.56 -16.81
N LEU A 128 23.49 -14.06 -16.86
CA LEU A 128 23.12 -12.88 -16.08
C LEU A 128 23.35 -13.13 -14.58
N LEU A 129 23.04 -14.33 -14.09
CA LEU A 129 23.34 -14.71 -12.70
C LEU A 129 24.85 -14.73 -12.42
N GLU A 130 25.67 -15.28 -13.32
CA GLU A 130 27.14 -15.26 -13.22
C GLU A 130 27.72 -13.85 -13.19
N LEU A 131 27.08 -12.91 -13.88
CA LEU A 131 27.43 -11.48 -13.89
C LEU A 131 26.96 -10.73 -12.64
N GLY A 132 26.40 -11.43 -11.65
CA GLY A 132 25.91 -10.84 -10.40
C GLY A 132 24.54 -10.17 -10.51
N ILE A 133 23.82 -10.35 -11.63
CA ILE A 133 22.46 -9.82 -11.77
C ILE A 133 21.53 -10.61 -10.84
N PRO A 134 20.71 -9.94 -10.01
CA PRO A 134 19.77 -10.62 -9.13
C PRO A 134 18.82 -11.52 -9.92
N LYS A 135 18.43 -12.67 -9.34
CA LYS A 135 17.41 -13.57 -9.92
C LYS A 135 16.12 -12.83 -10.29
N GLU A 136 15.78 -11.81 -9.49
CA GLU A 136 14.61 -10.95 -9.73
C GLU A 136 14.65 -10.24 -11.08
N ASP A 137 15.83 -9.86 -11.56
CA ASP A 137 16.03 -9.08 -12.77
C ASP A 137 16.46 -9.97 -13.94
N ALA A 138 17.30 -10.98 -13.67
CA ALA A 138 17.71 -11.95 -14.66
C ALA A 138 16.51 -12.70 -15.27
N ARG A 139 15.44 -12.98 -14.50
CA ARG A 139 14.28 -13.72 -15.00
C ARG A 139 13.57 -13.07 -16.20
N PHE A 140 13.81 -11.78 -16.45
CA PHE A 140 13.13 -11.04 -17.52
C PHE A 140 13.44 -11.59 -18.91
N VAL A 141 14.57 -12.30 -19.08
CA VAL A 141 14.90 -12.98 -20.34
C VAL A 141 14.28 -14.38 -20.47
N LEU A 142 13.59 -14.89 -19.45
CA LEU A 142 12.99 -16.23 -19.51
C LEU A 142 11.71 -16.22 -20.36
N PRO A 143 11.53 -17.20 -21.28
CA PRO A 143 10.39 -17.27 -22.18
C PRO A 143 9.14 -17.80 -21.47
N TYR A 144 7.96 -17.39 -21.89
CA TYR A 144 6.68 -17.87 -21.35
C TYR A 144 6.43 -19.36 -21.62
N ALA A 145 7.23 -19.99 -22.49
CA ALA A 145 7.31 -21.45 -22.65
C ALA A 145 7.93 -22.18 -21.45
N PHE A 146 8.64 -21.51 -20.54
CA PHE A 146 9.36 -22.21 -19.47
C PHE A 146 8.39 -22.92 -18.52
N ARG A 147 8.82 -24.04 -17.94
CA ARG A 147 8.00 -24.86 -17.05
C ARG A 147 7.87 -24.24 -15.66
N GLY A 148 6.64 -23.89 -15.32
CA GLY A 148 6.18 -23.49 -14.00
C GLY A 148 5.50 -24.62 -13.25
N HIS A 149 5.26 -24.36 -11.97
CA HIS A 149 4.52 -25.24 -11.08
C HIS A 149 3.72 -24.37 -10.11
N PHE A 150 2.44 -24.67 -9.94
CA PHE A 150 1.60 -23.95 -8.99
C PHE A 150 0.48 -24.81 -8.43
N TYR A 151 0.04 -24.45 -7.23
CA TYR A 151 -1.18 -24.99 -6.64
C TYR A 151 -2.34 -24.07 -6.94
N MET A 152 -3.50 -24.69 -7.15
CA MET A 152 -4.77 -24.01 -7.31
C MET A 152 -5.79 -24.61 -6.33
N THR A 153 -6.69 -23.83 -5.76
CA THR A 153 -7.85 -24.34 -5.01
C THR A 153 -9.10 -23.60 -5.44
N ALA A 154 -10.14 -24.35 -5.82
CA ALA A 154 -11.41 -23.79 -6.26
C ALA A 154 -12.58 -24.68 -5.88
N ASN A 155 -13.77 -24.10 -5.85
CA ASN A 155 -15.00 -24.86 -5.72
C ASN A 155 -15.44 -25.48 -7.06
N VAL A 156 -16.33 -26.47 -7.02
CA VAL A 156 -16.78 -27.20 -8.22
C VAL A 156 -17.45 -26.29 -9.24
N ARG A 157 -18.22 -25.28 -8.83
CA ARG A 157 -18.81 -24.30 -9.76
C ARG A 157 -17.73 -23.58 -10.56
N THR A 158 -16.70 -23.10 -9.90
CA THR A 158 -15.56 -22.44 -10.56
C THR A 158 -14.77 -23.42 -11.43
N LEU A 159 -14.59 -24.66 -10.99
CA LEU A 159 -13.88 -25.68 -11.78
C LEU A 159 -14.64 -26.07 -13.05
N LEU A 160 -15.98 -26.17 -13.01
CA LEU A 160 -16.81 -26.38 -14.19
C LEU A 160 -16.62 -25.25 -15.21
N HIS A 161 -16.74 -24.00 -14.76
CA HIS A 161 -16.53 -22.83 -15.61
C HIS A 161 -15.12 -22.80 -16.21
N LEU A 162 -14.09 -23.08 -15.41
CA LEU A 162 -12.71 -23.15 -15.86
C LEU A 162 -12.47 -24.25 -16.90
N ALA A 163 -12.97 -25.46 -16.65
CA ALA A 163 -12.83 -26.57 -17.58
C ALA A 163 -13.50 -26.26 -18.93
N ALA A 164 -14.67 -25.61 -18.90
CA ALA A 164 -15.34 -25.13 -20.10
C ALA A 164 -14.55 -24.01 -20.81
N GLU A 165 -14.00 -23.03 -20.08
CA GLU A 165 -13.13 -21.98 -20.62
C GLU A 165 -11.86 -22.53 -21.29
N MET A 166 -11.28 -23.57 -20.71
CA MET A 166 -10.07 -24.23 -21.20
C MET A 166 -10.31 -25.05 -22.47
N THR A 167 -11.48 -25.71 -22.60
CA THR A 167 -11.77 -26.64 -23.69
C THR A 167 -12.65 -26.09 -24.81
N ARG A 168 -13.50 -25.10 -24.50
CA ARG A 168 -14.49 -24.51 -25.42
C ARG A 168 -14.48 -22.99 -25.44
N GLY A 169 -13.90 -22.35 -24.42
CA GLY A 169 -13.72 -20.90 -24.37
C GLY A 169 -12.42 -20.45 -25.03
N ARG A 170 -11.88 -19.31 -24.55
CA ARG A 170 -10.64 -18.73 -25.08
C ARG A 170 -9.41 -19.65 -24.92
N GLY A 171 -9.45 -20.58 -23.97
CA GLY A 171 -8.37 -21.56 -23.77
C GLY A 171 -8.26 -22.59 -24.88
N ALA A 172 -9.36 -22.85 -25.60
CA ALA A 172 -9.45 -23.90 -26.62
C ALA A 172 -8.49 -23.69 -27.80
N ALA A 173 -8.10 -22.45 -28.06
CA ALA A 173 -7.13 -22.12 -29.11
C ALA A 173 -5.68 -22.48 -28.76
N TYR A 174 -5.41 -22.84 -27.51
CA TYR A 174 -4.07 -23.16 -27.02
C TYR A 174 -4.01 -24.66 -26.68
N PRO A 175 -3.27 -25.48 -27.46
CA PRO A 175 -3.28 -26.94 -27.29
C PRO A 175 -2.92 -27.43 -25.89
N GLU A 176 -1.99 -26.76 -25.20
CA GLU A 176 -1.62 -27.10 -23.82
C GLU A 176 -2.77 -26.86 -22.84
N ILE A 177 -3.43 -25.70 -22.91
CA ILE A 177 -4.57 -25.35 -22.06
C ILE A 177 -5.74 -26.29 -22.34
N ALA A 178 -6.06 -26.52 -23.61
CA ALA A 178 -7.14 -27.44 -24.00
C ALA A 178 -6.87 -28.88 -23.52
N TYR A 179 -5.62 -29.32 -23.53
CA TYR A 179 -5.22 -30.63 -22.99
C TYR A 179 -5.44 -30.72 -21.48
N LEU A 180 -4.94 -29.75 -20.71
CA LEU A 180 -5.13 -29.69 -19.27
C LEU A 180 -6.62 -29.55 -18.89
N GLY A 181 -7.39 -28.83 -19.71
CA GLY A 181 -8.83 -28.70 -19.56
C GLY A 181 -9.54 -30.05 -19.69
N ARG A 182 -9.13 -30.90 -20.63
CA ARG A 182 -9.68 -32.27 -20.76
C ARG A 182 -9.36 -33.15 -19.56
N GLU A 183 -8.16 -33.04 -18.99
CA GLU A 183 -7.83 -33.74 -17.74
C GLU A 183 -8.75 -33.30 -16.59
N LEU A 184 -9.04 -32.00 -16.49
CA LEU A 184 -9.97 -31.46 -15.50
C LEU A 184 -11.41 -31.89 -15.76
N CYS A 185 -11.86 -31.89 -17.02
CA CYS A 185 -13.18 -32.40 -17.42
C CYS A 185 -13.35 -33.87 -17.03
N ALA A 186 -12.34 -34.71 -17.21
CA ALA A 186 -12.43 -36.13 -16.88
C ALA A 186 -12.72 -36.36 -15.38
N TRP A 187 -12.03 -35.62 -14.49
CA TRP A 187 -12.31 -35.67 -13.05
C TRP A 187 -13.69 -35.09 -12.72
N LEU A 188 -14.08 -33.97 -13.33
CA LEU A 188 -15.40 -33.37 -13.09
C LEU A 188 -16.54 -34.27 -13.54
N GLU A 189 -16.38 -34.97 -14.67
CA GLU A 189 -17.41 -35.87 -15.20
C GLU A 189 -17.56 -37.14 -14.34
N GLU A 190 -16.48 -37.62 -13.74
CA GLU A 190 -16.53 -38.72 -12.76
C GLU A 190 -17.29 -38.31 -11.48
N ALA A 191 -17.07 -37.08 -11.00
CA ALA A 191 -17.66 -36.55 -9.78
C ALA A 191 -19.09 -35.99 -9.96
N TYR A 192 -19.36 -35.37 -11.11
CA TYR A 192 -20.60 -34.66 -11.45
C TYR A 192 -21.00 -34.88 -12.93
N PRO A 193 -21.46 -36.10 -13.28
CA PRO A 193 -21.78 -36.45 -14.66
C PRO A 193 -22.75 -35.48 -15.33
N GLY A 194 -22.49 -35.13 -16.58
CA GLY A 194 -23.35 -34.31 -17.45
C GLY A 194 -23.33 -32.81 -17.19
N LEU A 195 -22.69 -32.34 -16.11
CA LEU A 195 -22.62 -30.90 -15.81
C LEU A 195 -21.57 -30.18 -16.64
N VAL A 196 -20.45 -30.85 -16.99
CA VAL A 196 -19.38 -30.25 -17.79
C VAL A 196 -19.91 -29.78 -19.14
N GLU A 197 -20.65 -30.63 -19.84
CA GLU A 197 -21.12 -30.33 -21.20
C GLU A 197 -22.09 -29.14 -21.26
N ARG A 198 -22.86 -28.90 -20.20
CA ARG A 198 -23.88 -27.85 -20.15
C ARG A 198 -23.36 -26.49 -19.71
N GLU A 199 -22.18 -26.44 -19.08
CA GLU A 199 -21.57 -25.19 -18.66
C GLU A 199 -21.36 -24.27 -19.87
N ARG A 200 -22.05 -23.14 -19.87
CA ARG A 200 -22.03 -22.19 -20.98
C ARG A 200 -20.80 -21.30 -20.87
N VAL A 201 -20.09 -21.18 -21.97
CA VAL A 201 -18.98 -20.24 -22.13
C VAL A 201 -19.20 -19.47 -23.41
N GLU A 202 -19.21 -18.16 -23.30
CA GLU A 202 -19.20 -17.25 -24.45
C GLU A 202 -17.77 -16.77 -24.64
N SER A 203 -17.14 -17.14 -25.77
CA SER A 203 -15.82 -16.64 -26.11
C SER A 203 -15.90 -15.59 -27.20
N ALA A 204 -15.41 -14.38 -26.91
CA ALA A 204 -15.04 -13.46 -27.96
C ALA A 204 -13.88 -14.05 -28.80
N PRO A 205 -13.75 -13.71 -30.09
CA PRO A 205 -12.61 -14.10 -30.89
C PRO A 205 -11.31 -13.68 -30.23
N ILE A 206 -10.29 -14.56 -30.26
CA ILE A 206 -8.96 -14.21 -29.75
C ILE A 206 -8.40 -13.11 -30.64
N ALA A 207 -8.14 -11.95 -30.06
CA ALA A 207 -7.50 -10.84 -30.76
C ALA A 207 -6.17 -11.32 -31.36
N SER A 208 -5.95 -11.01 -32.65
CA SER A 208 -4.67 -11.33 -33.27
C SER A 208 -3.54 -10.59 -32.56
N ALA A 209 -2.33 -11.16 -32.58
CA ALA A 209 -1.15 -10.53 -31.97
C ALA A 209 -0.85 -9.14 -32.56
N GLY A 210 -1.37 -8.84 -33.75
CA GLY A 210 -1.10 -7.61 -34.50
C GLY A 210 0.16 -7.74 -35.38
N ALA A 211 0.66 -6.59 -35.84
CA ALA A 211 1.92 -6.52 -36.58
C ALA A 211 3.10 -6.66 -35.61
N PHE A 212 4.11 -7.44 -36.02
CA PHE A 212 5.33 -7.63 -35.23
C PHE A 212 6.27 -6.45 -35.46
N ALA A 213 6.60 -5.72 -34.40
CA ALA A 213 7.50 -4.58 -34.40
C ALA A 213 8.91 -4.97 -33.97
N ALA A 214 9.87 -4.10 -34.27
CA ALA A 214 11.24 -4.24 -33.80
C ALA A 214 11.34 -4.09 -32.27
N PRO A 215 12.27 -4.82 -31.61
CA PRO A 215 12.45 -4.75 -30.17
C PRO A 215 12.88 -3.34 -29.73
N HIS A 216 12.24 -2.76 -28.72
CA HIS A 216 12.59 -1.44 -28.19
C HIS A 216 12.38 -1.33 -26.69
N GLU A 217 13.21 -0.51 -26.03
CA GLU A 217 13.13 -0.25 -24.60
C GLU A 217 11.99 0.71 -24.26
N VAL A 218 11.31 0.44 -23.17
CA VAL A 218 10.22 1.26 -22.63
C VAL A 218 10.33 1.38 -21.10
N GLU A 219 9.56 2.31 -20.54
CA GLU A 219 9.41 2.48 -19.10
C GLU A 219 7.92 2.43 -18.73
N GLY A 220 7.61 1.62 -17.71
CA GLY A 220 6.24 1.47 -17.22
C GLY A 220 5.69 2.77 -16.64
N ARG A 221 4.43 3.07 -16.98
CA ARG A 221 3.72 4.28 -16.52
C ARG A 221 2.33 3.93 -16.00
N ALA A 222 1.90 4.64 -14.98
CA ALA A 222 0.52 4.58 -14.49
C ALA A 222 -0.19 5.91 -14.78
N ALA A 223 -1.46 5.85 -15.16
CA ALA A 223 -2.33 7.02 -15.31
C ALA A 223 -3.66 6.79 -14.60
N LEU A 224 -4.21 7.87 -14.04
CA LEU A 224 -5.55 7.92 -13.47
C LEU A 224 -6.51 8.38 -14.57
N LEU A 225 -7.43 7.50 -14.97
CA LEU A 225 -8.39 7.77 -16.03
C LEU A 225 -9.70 8.33 -15.47
N GLU A 226 -10.21 7.75 -14.38
CA GLU A 226 -11.45 8.18 -13.75
C GLU A 226 -11.31 8.25 -12.23
N SER A 227 -11.91 9.27 -11.63
CA SER A 227 -11.97 9.46 -10.18
C SER A 227 -13.34 10.02 -9.75
N PRO A 228 -13.82 9.70 -8.53
CA PRO A 228 -15.06 10.28 -8.02
C PRO A 228 -15.00 11.81 -7.99
N ALA A 229 -16.08 12.48 -8.38
CA ALA A 229 -16.15 13.94 -8.40
C ALA A 229 -16.09 14.56 -6.99
N HIS A 230 -16.79 13.95 -6.03
CA HIS A 230 -16.93 14.46 -4.66
C HIS A 230 -16.60 13.38 -3.61
N PRO A 231 -15.34 12.90 -3.54
CA PRO A 231 -14.97 11.73 -2.74
C PRO A 231 -15.30 11.91 -1.25
N LEU A 232 -15.06 13.10 -0.69
CA LEU A 232 -15.31 13.37 0.73
C LEU A 232 -16.80 13.39 1.08
N GLU A 233 -17.66 13.90 0.20
CA GLU A 233 -19.11 13.90 0.41
C GLU A 233 -19.68 12.49 0.32
N THR A 234 -19.21 11.68 -0.64
CA THR A 234 -19.56 10.27 -0.75
C THR A 234 -19.17 9.50 0.52
N LEU A 235 -17.98 9.75 1.08
CA LEU A 235 -17.56 9.12 2.34
C LEU A 235 -18.42 9.55 3.53
N ARG A 236 -18.77 10.85 3.63
CA ARG A 236 -19.70 11.32 4.68
C ARG A 236 -21.07 10.68 4.55
N LEU A 237 -21.58 10.51 3.32
CA LEU A 237 -22.84 9.79 3.07
C LEU A 237 -22.72 8.32 3.49
N ALA A 238 -21.65 7.64 3.10
CA ALA A 238 -21.41 6.24 3.46
C ALA A 238 -21.31 6.05 4.99
N GLY A 239 -20.63 6.96 5.70
CA GLY A 239 -20.54 6.94 7.17
C GLY A 239 -21.90 7.04 7.85
N ARG A 240 -22.81 7.89 7.33
CA ARG A 240 -24.19 7.97 7.84
C ARG A 240 -24.93 6.62 7.73
N PHE A 241 -24.79 5.91 6.62
CA PHE A 241 -25.39 4.57 6.45
C PHE A 241 -24.72 3.50 7.31
N ALA A 242 -23.43 3.67 7.64
CA ALA A 242 -22.73 2.82 8.59
C ALA A 242 -23.00 3.18 10.06
N GLY A 243 -23.78 4.23 10.33
CA GLY A 243 -24.10 4.68 11.68
C GLY A 243 -22.93 5.31 12.43
N ARG A 244 -21.91 5.81 11.71
CA ARG A 244 -20.70 6.39 12.31
C ARG A 244 -20.27 7.67 11.61
N GLU A 245 -19.88 8.67 12.40
CA GLU A 245 -19.28 9.91 11.91
C GLU A 245 -17.77 9.84 12.13
N LEU A 246 -17.03 9.53 11.07
CA LEU A 246 -15.57 9.38 11.13
C LEU A 246 -14.88 10.41 10.24
N ALA A 247 -13.78 10.98 10.75
CA ALA A 247 -12.88 11.74 9.90
C ALA A 247 -12.20 10.78 8.90
N VAL A 248 -11.92 11.27 7.69
CA VAL A 248 -11.30 10.49 6.62
C VAL A 248 -9.96 9.87 7.05
N ARG A 249 -9.19 10.62 7.85
CA ARG A 249 -7.94 10.15 8.47
C ARG A 249 -8.14 8.92 9.36
N ASP A 250 -9.20 8.91 10.16
CA ASP A 250 -9.50 7.81 11.09
C ASP A 250 -9.96 6.56 10.31
N LEU A 251 -10.65 6.76 9.18
CA LEU A 251 -11.12 5.69 8.31
C LEU A 251 -9.98 4.84 7.73
N VAL A 252 -8.86 5.44 7.35
CA VAL A 252 -7.71 4.69 6.76
C VAL A 252 -7.10 3.69 7.75
N ARG A 253 -7.19 3.97 9.05
CA ARG A 253 -6.64 3.14 10.13
C ARG A 253 -7.67 2.22 10.79
N ASP A 254 -8.94 2.36 10.41
CA ASP A 254 -10.04 1.57 10.96
C ASP A 254 -9.84 0.07 10.61
N ALA A 255 -10.21 -0.80 11.55
CA ALA A 255 -10.15 -2.26 11.33
C ALA A 255 -11.06 -2.74 10.19
N ARG A 256 -12.13 -1.98 9.88
CA ARG A 256 -13.14 -2.31 8.87
C ARG A 256 -13.65 -1.06 8.13
N PRO A 257 -12.86 -0.47 7.21
CA PRO A 257 -13.21 0.77 6.53
C PRO A 257 -14.07 0.55 5.28
N ARG A 258 -15.32 0.10 5.46
CA ARG A 258 -16.21 -0.25 4.33
C ARG A 258 -16.63 0.94 3.48
N GLU A 259 -16.64 2.14 4.03
CA GLU A 259 -17.01 3.38 3.35
C GLU A 259 -16.07 3.65 2.17
N LEU A 260 -14.81 3.22 2.27
CA LEU A 260 -13.85 3.29 1.16
C LEU A 260 -14.28 2.46 -0.06
N GLU A 261 -15.13 1.45 0.11
CA GLU A 261 -15.67 0.65 -1.00
C GLU A 261 -16.65 1.47 -1.88
N ALA A 262 -17.16 2.60 -1.37
CA ALA A 262 -18.06 3.48 -2.13
C ALA A 262 -17.33 4.36 -3.16
N LEU A 263 -15.99 4.36 -3.16
CA LEU A 263 -15.17 5.17 -4.07
C LEU A 263 -14.43 4.27 -5.04
N SER A 264 -14.76 4.35 -6.33
CA SER A 264 -14.11 3.57 -7.40
C SER A 264 -13.21 4.45 -8.27
N TYR A 265 -12.05 3.91 -8.64
CA TYR A 265 -11.06 4.57 -9.47
C TYR A 265 -10.70 3.68 -10.66
N LEU A 266 -10.42 4.30 -11.81
CA LEU A 266 -9.96 3.60 -13.02
C LEU A 266 -8.57 4.08 -13.38
N PHE A 267 -7.68 3.13 -13.65
CA PHE A 267 -6.29 3.38 -14.01
C PHE A 267 -5.92 2.65 -15.29
N SER A 268 -4.98 3.21 -16.04
CA SER A 268 -4.20 2.46 -17.02
C SER A 268 -2.78 2.27 -16.52
N PHE A 269 -2.22 1.09 -16.78
CA PHE A 269 -0.80 0.83 -16.75
C PHE A 269 -0.34 0.65 -18.20
N SER A 270 0.53 1.53 -18.65
CA SER A 270 1.21 1.37 -19.93
C SER A 270 2.57 0.73 -19.68
N ASP A 271 2.98 -0.16 -20.57
CA ASP A 271 4.30 -0.79 -20.54
C ASP A 271 4.60 -1.59 -19.25
N LEU A 272 3.59 -2.30 -18.74
CA LEU A 272 3.76 -3.23 -17.62
C LEU A 272 4.40 -4.52 -18.12
N SER A 273 5.54 -4.92 -17.56
CA SER A 273 6.17 -6.18 -17.91
C SER A 273 5.28 -7.37 -17.59
N LEU A 274 5.43 -8.44 -18.36
CA LEU A 274 4.77 -9.71 -18.11
C LEU A 274 5.09 -10.28 -16.71
N ALA A 275 6.30 -10.06 -16.21
CA ALA A 275 6.66 -10.34 -14.82
C ALA A 275 5.88 -9.48 -13.81
N GLY A 276 5.73 -8.19 -14.08
CA GLY A 276 4.93 -7.25 -13.29
C GLY A 276 3.43 -7.59 -13.28
N LEU A 277 2.90 -8.02 -14.43
CA LEU A 277 1.53 -8.50 -14.59
C LEU A 277 1.21 -9.68 -13.66
N THR A 278 2.12 -10.66 -13.57
CA THR A 278 1.97 -11.78 -12.62
C THR A 278 1.87 -11.29 -11.17
N HIS A 279 2.59 -10.23 -10.80
CA HIS A 279 2.50 -9.62 -9.48
C HIS A 279 1.18 -8.87 -9.25
N LEU A 280 0.64 -8.23 -10.29
CA LEU A 280 -0.63 -7.50 -10.22
C LEU A 280 -1.82 -8.46 -10.09
N ALA A 281 -1.89 -9.49 -10.94
CA ALA A 281 -2.99 -10.44 -10.96
C ALA A 281 -3.07 -11.33 -9.71
N ARG A 282 -1.93 -11.72 -9.13
CA ARG A 282 -1.87 -12.67 -8.00
C ARG A 282 -2.63 -12.23 -6.75
N HIS A 283 -2.75 -10.92 -6.50
CA HIS A 283 -3.35 -10.42 -5.26
C HIS A 283 -4.86 -10.19 -5.35
N ARG A 284 -5.46 -10.24 -6.56
CA ARG A 284 -6.91 -10.35 -6.79
C ARG A 284 -7.81 -9.31 -6.13
N MET A 285 -7.25 -8.18 -5.79
CA MET A 285 -8.00 -7.07 -5.21
C MET A 285 -8.57 -6.15 -6.27
N LEU A 286 -8.44 -6.49 -7.54
CA LEU A 286 -8.66 -5.54 -8.62
C LEU A 286 -9.28 -6.25 -9.82
N SER A 287 -10.09 -5.51 -10.56
CA SER A 287 -10.56 -5.98 -11.86
C SER A 287 -9.54 -5.55 -12.91
N LEU A 288 -9.04 -6.52 -13.68
CA LEU A 288 -7.92 -6.38 -14.59
C LEU A 288 -8.36 -6.75 -15.99
N LEU A 289 -8.12 -5.87 -16.96
CA LEU A 289 -8.17 -6.19 -18.38
C LEU A 289 -6.76 -6.05 -18.94
N VAL A 290 -6.26 -7.12 -19.54
CA VAL A 290 -4.87 -7.21 -20.03
C VAL A 290 -4.84 -7.76 -21.43
N GLN A 291 -3.82 -7.35 -22.17
CA GLN A 291 -3.51 -7.91 -23.48
C GLN A 291 -2.80 -9.27 -23.34
N SER A 292 -2.87 -10.10 -24.39
CA SER A 292 -2.25 -11.43 -24.38
C SER A 292 -0.72 -11.35 -24.46
N SER A 293 -0.03 -12.40 -24.01
CA SER A 293 1.42 -12.50 -24.19
C SER A 293 1.83 -12.53 -25.66
N ALA A 294 0.97 -13.01 -26.56
CA ALA A 294 1.20 -12.92 -28.00
C ALA A 294 1.25 -11.46 -28.48
N HIS A 295 0.38 -10.60 -27.93
CA HIS A 295 0.44 -9.16 -28.17
C HIS A 295 1.74 -8.55 -27.64
N ALA A 296 2.19 -8.95 -26.45
CA ALA A 296 3.47 -8.50 -25.88
C ALA A 296 4.66 -8.83 -26.81
N ALA A 297 4.69 -10.06 -27.33
CA ALA A 297 5.72 -10.50 -28.28
C ALA A 297 5.67 -9.70 -29.58
N ALA A 298 4.47 -9.43 -30.12
CA ALA A 298 4.30 -8.66 -31.34
C ALA A 298 4.69 -7.18 -31.17
N ARG A 299 4.36 -6.56 -30.03
CA ARG A 299 4.73 -5.18 -29.73
C ARG A 299 6.24 -4.98 -29.67
N GLY A 300 7.00 -5.99 -29.24
CA GLY A 300 8.47 -5.92 -29.13
C GLY A 300 8.96 -4.96 -28.04
N ALA A 301 8.06 -4.32 -27.29
CA ALA A 301 8.41 -3.46 -26.17
C ALA A 301 8.89 -4.31 -24.97
N TYR A 302 9.94 -3.86 -24.30
CA TYR A 302 10.47 -4.51 -23.10
C TYR A 302 11.13 -3.52 -22.14
N ILE A 303 11.15 -3.86 -20.85
CA ILE A 303 11.85 -3.06 -19.84
C ILE A 303 13.26 -3.60 -19.60
N VAL A 304 14.17 -2.73 -19.13
CA VAL A 304 15.53 -3.11 -18.73
C VAL A 304 15.73 -2.78 -17.24
N PRO A 305 15.98 -3.78 -16.38
CA PRO A 305 16.29 -3.55 -14.98
C PRO A 305 17.54 -2.69 -14.77
N ALA A 306 17.58 -1.88 -13.71
CA ALA A 306 18.73 -1.03 -13.39
C ALA A 306 20.02 -1.85 -13.22
N SER A 307 19.95 -2.98 -12.50
CA SER A 307 21.07 -3.90 -12.32
C SER A 307 21.67 -4.40 -13.64
N VAL A 308 20.83 -4.63 -14.65
CA VAL A 308 21.26 -5.01 -16.00
C VAL A 308 21.86 -3.82 -16.73
N ARG A 309 21.26 -2.64 -16.60
CA ARG A 309 21.71 -1.40 -17.25
C ARG A 309 23.11 -0.97 -16.77
N GLU A 310 23.41 -1.18 -15.49
CA GLU A 310 24.68 -0.83 -14.85
C GLU A 310 25.84 -1.76 -15.25
N ASN A 311 25.55 -2.93 -15.83
CA ASN A 311 26.56 -3.87 -16.30
C ASN A 311 26.53 -3.96 -17.84
N ALA A 312 27.58 -3.44 -18.51
CA ALA A 312 27.64 -3.35 -19.96
C ALA A 312 27.55 -4.72 -20.68
N GLU A 313 28.15 -5.77 -20.11
CA GLU A 313 28.07 -7.13 -20.67
C GLU A 313 26.64 -7.68 -20.53
N ALA A 314 26.04 -7.51 -19.35
CA ALA A 314 24.66 -7.93 -19.08
C ALA A 314 23.68 -7.22 -20.01
N LEU A 315 23.81 -5.90 -20.17
CA LEU A 315 22.95 -5.08 -21.03
C LEU A 315 23.02 -5.53 -22.50
N LYS A 316 24.23 -5.75 -23.03
CA LYS A 316 24.42 -6.23 -24.41
C LYS A 316 23.73 -7.57 -24.62
N ARG A 317 23.92 -8.50 -23.68
CA ARG A 317 23.32 -9.84 -23.75
C ARG A 317 21.80 -9.81 -23.62
N TYR A 318 21.29 -8.99 -22.71
CA TYR A 318 19.86 -8.78 -22.48
C TYR A 318 19.17 -8.27 -23.75
N ARG A 319 19.67 -7.19 -24.36
CA ARG A 319 19.14 -6.65 -25.63
C ARG A 319 19.16 -7.69 -26.76
N ALA A 320 20.23 -8.49 -26.84
CA ALA A 320 20.33 -9.54 -27.84
C ALA A 320 19.29 -10.65 -27.64
N ALA A 321 18.94 -10.98 -26.40
CA ALA A 321 17.86 -11.94 -26.10
C ALA A 321 16.51 -11.44 -26.62
N PHE A 322 16.13 -10.20 -26.32
CA PHE A 322 14.88 -9.61 -26.83
C PHE A 322 14.85 -9.51 -28.37
N ALA A 323 15.98 -9.18 -29.00
CA ALA A 323 16.06 -9.17 -30.45
C ALA A 323 15.87 -10.56 -31.08
N ARG A 324 16.47 -11.61 -30.49
CA ARG A 324 16.24 -12.99 -30.91
C ARG A 324 14.78 -13.41 -30.72
N ALA A 325 14.18 -13.09 -29.58
CA ALA A 325 12.79 -13.42 -29.29
C ALA A 325 11.81 -12.78 -30.29
N SER A 326 11.95 -11.47 -30.54
CA SER A 326 11.09 -10.76 -31.50
C SER A 326 11.23 -11.32 -32.92
N ALA A 327 12.46 -11.56 -33.39
CA ALA A 327 12.69 -12.13 -34.73
C ALA A 327 12.10 -13.54 -34.88
N TYR A 328 12.29 -14.40 -33.88
CA TYR A 328 11.76 -15.76 -33.90
C TYR A 328 10.23 -15.78 -33.85
N ALA A 329 9.61 -14.94 -33.00
CA ALA A 329 8.16 -14.83 -32.88
C ALA A 329 7.49 -14.33 -34.17
N ALA A 330 8.13 -13.41 -34.90
CA ALA A 330 7.63 -12.91 -36.19
C ALA A 330 7.56 -14.01 -37.27
N GLY A 331 8.52 -14.95 -37.25
CA GLY A 331 8.55 -16.13 -38.12
C GLY A 331 7.64 -17.28 -37.66
N HIS A 332 7.30 -17.34 -36.37
CA HIS A 332 6.53 -18.41 -35.73
C HIS A 332 5.30 -17.89 -35.00
N LYS A 333 4.45 -17.14 -35.71
CA LYS A 333 3.31 -16.40 -35.13
C LYS A 333 2.35 -17.29 -34.34
N GLN A 334 2.20 -18.56 -34.74
CA GLN A 334 1.38 -19.55 -34.05
C GLN A 334 1.85 -19.84 -32.60
N TRP A 335 3.12 -19.58 -32.28
CA TRP A 335 3.70 -19.80 -30.95
C TRP A 335 4.10 -18.50 -30.25
N ALA A 336 3.68 -17.34 -30.76
CA ALA A 336 4.08 -16.04 -30.22
C ALA A 336 3.79 -15.88 -28.72
N HIS A 337 2.72 -16.50 -28.21
CA HIS A 337 2.36 -16.49 -26.78
C HIS A 337 3.40 -17.16 -25.87
N TYR A 338 4.17 -18.12 -26.38
CA TYR A 338 5.27 -18.78 -25.69
C TYR A 338 6.61 -18.05 -25.88
N CYS A 339 6.80 -17.40 -27.03
CA CYS A 339 8.02 -16.69 -27.37
C CYS A 339 8.19 -15.37 -26.60
N ALA A 340 7.12 -14.82 -26.03
CA ALA A 340 7.20 -13.65 -25.17
C ALA A 340 8.15 -13.93 -23.99
N LEU A 341 9.09 -13.02 -23.75
CA LEU A 341 9.96 -13.06 -22.58
C LEU A 341 9.29 -12.33 -21.42
N ALA A 342 9.60 -12.70 -20.19
CA ALA A 342 8.98 -12.12 -19.00
C ALA A 342 9.19 -10.59 -18.86
N GLY A 343 10.17 -10.01 -19.55
CA GLY A 343 10.37 -8.57 -19.62
C GLY A 343 9.64 -7.84 -20.75
N ASN A 344 8.96 -8.56 -21.66
CA ASN A 344 8.08 -7.92 -22.64
C ASN A 344 6.91 -7.25 -21.92
N THR A 345 6.38 -6.17 -22.50
CA THR A 345 5.34 -5.37 -21.86
C THR A 345 3.97 -5.52 -22.51
N VAL A 346 2.94 -5.31 -21.70
CA VAL A 346 1.55 -5.15 -22.10
C VAL A 346 0.97 -3.91 -21.46
N ASP A 347 -0.13 -3.42 -22.02
CA ASP A 347 -0.97 -2.44 -21.34
C ASP A 347 -2.06 -3.15 -20.54
N ALA A 348 -2.45 -2.54 -19.43
CA ALA A 348 -3.49 -3.05 -18.54
C ALA A 348 -4.44 -1.94 -18.11
N LEU A 349 -5.73 -2.23 -18.10
CA LEU A 349 -6.76 -1.39 -17.49
C LEU A 349 -7.17 -1.99 -16.16
N VAL A 350 -7.19 -1.17 -15.12
CA VAL A 350 -7.43 -1.63 -13.74
C VAL A 350 -8.44 -0.75 -13.05
N SER A 351 -9.50 -1.36 -12.51
CA SER A 351 -10.38 -0.69 -11.55
C SER A 351 -10.12 -1.19 -10.13
N MET A 352 -10.05 -0.24 -9.20
CA MET A 352 -9.91 -0.48 -7.76
C MET A 352 -10.78 0.51 -6.99
N ASN A 353 -11.47 0.04 -5.96
CA ASN A 353 -12.06 0.93 -4.98
C ASN A 353 -11.01 1.46 -3.97
N ALA A 354 -11.34 2.47 -3.17
CA ALA A 354 -10.38 3.07 -2.24
C ALA A 354 -9.89 2.10 -1.15
N ARG A 355 -10.66 1.06 -0.80
CA ARG A 355 -10.24 0.01 0.15
C ARG A 355 -9.24 -0.95 -0.50
N GLU A 356 -9.48 -1.33 -1.74
CA GLU A 356 -8.56 -2.14 -2.55
C GLU A 356 -7.25 -1.38 -2.79
N LEU A 357 -7.33 -0.08 -3.09
CA LEU A 357 -6.16 0.80 -3.20
C LEU A 357 -5.38 0.86 -1.89
N LEU A 358 -6.05 0.91 -0.73
CA LEU A 358 -5.37 0.95 0.56
C LEU A 358 -4.52 -0.31 0.73
N HIS A 359 -5.12 -1.49 0.55
CA HIS A 359 -4.39 -2.75 0.64
C HIS A 359 -3.30 -2.89 -0.44
N PHE A 360 -3.57 -2.43 -1.66
CA PHE A 360 -2.59 -2.41 -2.74
C PHE A 360 -1.37 -1.57 -2.35
N MET A 361 -1.57 -0.36 -1.81
CA MET A 361 -0.47 0.50 -1.37
C MET A 361 0.30 -0.11 -0.19
N GLU A 362 -0.40 -0.72 0.78
CA GLU A 362 0.25 -1.39 1.92
C GLU A 362 1.27 -2.43 1.48
N LEU A 363 0.93 -3.20 0.44
CA LEU A 363 1.78 -4.25 -0.12
C LEU A 363 2.78 -3.74 -1.16
N ARG A 364 2.40 -2.78 -2.01
CA ARG A 364 3.16 -2.43 -3.23
C ARG A 364 4.02 -1.19 -3.10
N ALA A 365 3.68 -0.26 -2.21
CA ALA A 365 4.59 0.85 -1.88
C ALA A 365 5.73 0.42 -0.92
N CYS A 366 5.70 -0.83 -0.45
CA CYS A 366 6.74 -1.39 0.41
C CYS A 366 8.07 -1.57 -0.34
N ASN A 367 9.20 -1.28 0.33
CA ASN A 367 10.55 -1.47 -0.23
C ASN A 367 10.90 -2.94 -0.54
N ARG A 368 10.12 -3.92 -0.06
CA ARG A 368 10.25 -5.34 -0.45
C ARG A 368 9.43 -5.73 -1.66
N ALA A 369 8.49 -4.89 -2.09
CA ALA A 369 7.79 -5.12 -3.34
C ALA A 369 8.80 -5.11 -4.49
N GLN A 370 8.50 -5.88 -5.53
CA GLN A 370 9.31 -5.88 -6.75
C GLN A 370 9.37 -4.44 -7.30
N TRP A 371 10.54 -4.01 -7.76
CA TRP A 371 10.82 -2.59 -7.97
C TRP A 371 9.91 -1.92 -9.01
N GLU A 372 9.50 -2.63 -10.06
CA GLU A 372 8.61 -2.11 -11.11
C GLU A 372 7.21 -1.86 -10.55
N ILE A 373 6.60 -2.86 -9.91
CA ILE A 373 5.27 -2.69 -9.30
C ILE A 373 5.28 -1.64 -8.18
N ARG A 374 6.41 -1.51 -7.45
CA ARG A 374 6.60 -0.44 -6.47
C ARG A 374 6.64 0.93 -7.14
N GLY A 375 7.36 1.06 -8.26
CA GLY A 375 7.40 2.28 -9.06
C GLY A 375 6.00 2.70 -9.51
N LEU A 376 5.24 1.76 -10.07
CA LEU A 376 3.86 2.01 -10.51
C LEU A 376 2.92 2.36 -9.34
N ALA A 377 3.05 1.68 -8.19
CA ALA A 377 2.27 2.01 -7.00
C ALA A 377 2.57 3.43 -6.48
N ASN A 378 3.85 3.84 -6.49
CA ASN A 378 4.25 5.18 -6.09
C ASN A 378 3.75 6.25 -7.08
N GLN A 379 3.77 5.98 -8.38
CA GLN A 379 3.17 6.85 -9.40
C GLN A 379 1.67 7.03 -9.15
N LEU A 380 0.94 5.93 -8.93
CA LEU A 380 -0.49 5.97 -8.60
C LEU A 380 -0.77 6.76 -7.33
N LEU A 381 0.00 6.54 -6.27
CA LEU A 381 -0.16 7.26 -5.01
C LEU A 381 0.08 8.76 -5.18
N CYS A 382 1.01 9.16 -6.04
CA CYS A 382 1.25 10.56 -6.40
C CYS A 382 0.01 11.17 -7.09
N LEU A 383 -0.51 10.51 -8.14
CA LEU A 383 -1.70 10.96 -8.87
C LEU A 383 -2.94 11.06 -7.95
N LEU A 384 -3.10 10.09 -7.06
CA LEU A 384 -4.22 10.06 -6.11
C LEU A 384 -4.12 11.19 -5.08
N ARG A 385 -2.92 11.49 -4.56
CA ARG A 385 -2.69 12.63 -3.66
C ARG A 385 -2.92 13.98 -4.32
N GLN A 386 -2.59 14.12 -5.60
CA GLN A 386 -2.90 15.33 -6.35
C GLN A 386 -4.42 15.55 -6.47
N ARG A 387 -5.20 14.46 -6.53
CA ARG A 387 -6.65 14.52 -6.71
C ARG A 387 -7.43 14.64 -5.40
N SER A 388 -7.05 13.92 -4.35
CA SER A 388 -7.70 13.95 -3.03
C SER A 388 -6.64 13.72 -1.93
N PRO A 389 -5.88 14.76 -1.58
CA PRO A 389 -4.81 14.65 -0.58
C PRO A 389 -5.34 14.28 0.81
N GLU A 390 -6.57 14.70 1.16
CA GLU A 390 -7.21 14.39 2.44
C GLU A 390 -7.42 12.88 2.64
N LEU A 391 -7.73 12.16 1.55
CA LEU A 391 -7.94 10.71 1.58
C LEU A 391 -6.61 9.95 1.44
N PHE A 392 -5.82 10.30 0.43
CA PHE A 392 -4.63 9.53 0.04
C PHE A 392 -3.34 9.98 0.73
N GLY A 393 -3.38 11.03 1.54
CA GLY A 393 -2.25 11.50 2.34
C GLY A 393 -1.64 10.35 3.14
N GLN A 394 -2.46 9.58 3.83
CA GLN A 394 -2.01 8.49 4.71
C GLN A 394 -1.81 7.12 4.04
N TYR A 395 -2.19 6.99 2.77
CA TYR A 395 -1.95 5.75 2.04
C TYR A 395 -0.44 5.54 1.85
N GLY A 396 -0.01 4.29 1.79
CA GLY A 396 1.40 3.95 1.62
C GLY A 396 1.68 2.53 2.09
N PRO A 397 2.96 2.18 2.33
CA PRO A 397 3.32 0.86 2.82
C PRO A 397 2.68 0.59 4.18
N ALA A 398 2.48 -0.69 4.53
CA ALA A 398 1.86 -1.08 5.80
C ALA A 398 2.52 -0.44 7.04
N CYS A 399 3.84 -0.22 7.01
CA CYS A 399 4.56 0.47 8.10
C CYS A 399 4.19 1.94 8.29
N ARG A 400 3.68 2.60 7.24
CA ARG A 400 3.11 3.94 7.32
C ARG A 400 1.68 3.89 7.85
N VAL A 401 0.86 3.02 7.26
CA VAL A 401 -0.58 2.94 7.57
C VAL A 401 -0.81 2.44 9.00
N ARG A 402 -0.05 1.42 9.43
CA ARG A 402 -0.20 0.74 10.72
C ARG A 402 0.82 1.19 11.77
N GLY A 403 1.71 2.12 11.43
CA GLY A 403 2.78 2.59 12.32
C GLY A 403 3.92 1.61 12.61
N ALA A 404 3.87 0.37 12.09
CA ALA A 404 4.90 -0.65 12.31
C ALA A 404 5.03 -1.58 11.10
N CYS A 405 6.27 -2.05 10.84
CA CYS A 405 6.52 -2.99 9.75
C CYS A 405 5.95 -4.39 10.09
N PRO A 406 5.02 -4.94 9.28
CA PRO A 406 4.41 -6.24 9.57
C PRO A 406 5.36 -7.42 9.27
N GLU A 407 6.47 -7.19 8.57
CA GLU A 407 7.37 -8.26 8.10
C GLU A 407 8.35 -8.76 9.18
N GLY A 408 8.42 -8.10 10.34
CA GLY A 408 9.29 -8.49 11.46
C GLY A 408 10.75 -8.66 11.04
N ARG A 409 11.29 -9.88 11.19
CA ARG A 409 12.67 -10.24 10.79
C ARG A 409 12.93 -10.07 9.31
N LEU A 410 11.89 -10.13 8.48
CA LEU A 410 11.97 -9.90 7.04
C LEU A 410 11.72 -8.44 6.70
N SER A 411 11.86 -7.48 7.61
CA SER A 411 11.80 -6.05 7.30
C SER A 411 12.78 -5.67 6.18
N CYS A 412 12.45 -4.65 5.39
CA CYS A 412 13.39 -4.05 4.44
C CYS A 412 14.58 -3.33 5.10
N GLY A 413 14.58 -3.20 6.44
CA GLY A 413 15.59 -2.42 7.18
C GLY A 413 15.36 -0.91 7.14
N ALA A 414 14.41 -0.43 6.35
CA ALA A 414 14.06 0.98 6.21
C ALA A 414 12.52 1.17 6.30
N PRO A 415 11.91 0.96 7.49
CA PRO A 415 10.49 1.24 7.69
C PRO A 415 10.18 2.73 7.53
N TYR A 416 8.91 3.05 7.31
CA TYR A 416 8.47 4.44 7.26
C TYR A 416 8.82 5.15 8.57
N ARG A 417 9.33 6.37 8.44
CA ARG A 417 9.65 7.25 9.56
C ARG A 417 8.66 8.43 9.55
N PRO A 418 8.07 8.79 10.71
CA PRO A 418 7.10 9.88 10.78
C PRO A 418 7.67 11.20 10.25
N GLN A 419 6.90 11.89 9.41
CA GLN A 419 7.25 13.17 8.81
C GLN A 419 6.79 14.31 9.73
N ILE A 420 7.74 15.02 10.34
CA ILE A 420 7.48 16.05 11.34
C ILE A 420 7.66 17.42 10.71
N GLY A 421 6.59 18.22 10.64
CA GLY A 421 6.66 19.61 10.23
C GLY A 421 7.40 20.43 11.28
N LEU A 422 8.53 21.04 10.94
CA LEU A 422 9.28 21.94 11.82
C LEU A 422 9.15 23.37 11.32
N THR A 423 8.73 24.31 12.18
CA THR A 423 8.60 25.72 11.81
C THR A 423 9.95 26.44 11.80
N ALA A 424 10.15 27.32 10.81
CA ALA A 424 11.39 28.06 10.60
C ALA A 424 11.56 29.22 11.61
N ASN A 425 12.82 29.56 11.87
CA ASN A 425 13.22 30.82 12.49
C ASN A 425 13.74 31.79 11.43
N ARG A 426 13.88 33.06 11.81
CA ARG A 426 14.45 34.12 10.96
C ARG A 426 15.45 34.94 11.76
N ASN A 427 16.63 35.20 11.19
CA ASN A 427 17.63 36.07 11.83
C ASN A 427 17.30 37.56 11.61
N LYS A 428 18.12 38.46 12.14
CA LYS A 428 17.89 39.92 12.05
C LYS A 428 18.00 40.42 10.61
N GLU A 429 18.76 39.71 9.78
CA GLU A 429 19.00 39.97 8.36
C GLU A 429 17.85 39.47 7.47
N GLY A 430 16.88 38.75 8.04
CA GLY A 430 15.72 38.23 7.32
C GLY A 430 15.91 36.83 6.73
N GLU A 431 17.05 36.18 6.96
CA GLU A 431 17.35 34.84 6.46
C GLU A 431 16.63 33.77 7.30
N GLN A 432 15.97 32.85 6.61
CA GLN A 432 15.28 31.73 7.24
C GLN A 432 16.27 30.63 7.63
N PHE A 433 16.15 30.10 8.85
CA PHE A 433 16.96 28.99 9.32
C PHE A 433 16.17 28.02 10.20
N PHE A 434 16.68 26.81 10.35
CA PHE A 434 16.13 25.78 11.22
C PHE A 434 17.22 25.38 12.22
N PRO A 435 17.04 25.61 13.54
CA PRO A 435 18.08 25.26 14.49
C PRO A 435 18.35 23.75 14.47
N GLN A 436 19.63 23.40 14.46
CA GLN A 436 20.09 22.03 14.24
C GLN A 436 19.67 21.10 15.40
N GLU A 437 19.52 21.66 16.59
CA GLU A 437 19.13 21.00 17.83
C GLU A 437 17.74 20.35 17.71
N TYR A 438 16.76 21.08 17.16
CA TYR A 438 15.43 20.52 16.89
C TYR A 438 15.50 19.37 15.89
N ILE A 439 16.30 19.53 14.82
CA ILE A 439 16.45 18.51 13.78
C ILE A 439 17.03 17.24 14.38
N GLN A 440 18.13 17.36 15.12
CA GLN A 440 18.81 16.24 15.76
C GLN A 440 17.90 15.55 16.78
N ALA A 441 17.12 16.30 17.57
CA ALA A 441 16.20 15.72 18.54
C ALA A 441 15.09 14.89 17.87
N ILE A 442 14.50 15.41 16.77
CA ILE A 442 13.49 14.68 15.97
C ILE A 442 14.11 13.43 15.32
N GLU A 443 15.30 13.55 14.73
CA GLU A 443 15.97 12.45 14.05
C GLU A 443 16.41 11.34 15.01
N ARG A 444 16.93 11.71 16.20
CA ARG A 444 17.28 10.78 17.29
C ARG A 444 16.06 10.01 17.78
N ALA A 445 14.90 10.67 17.84
CA ALA A 445 13.62 10.05 18.20
C ALA A 445 13.01 9.18 17.08
N GLY A 446 13.62 9.14 15.88
CA GLY A 446 13.19 8.30 14.75
C GLY A 446 12.30 9.01 13.73
N GLY A 447 12.05 10.31 13.87
CA GLY A 447 11.28 11.13 12.92
C GLY A 447 12.14 11.62 11.75
N VAL A 448 11.51 12.21 10.74
CA VAL A 448 12.14 12.90 9.61
C VAL A 448 11.59 14.32 9.55
N VAL A 449 12.47 15.32 9.49
CA VAL A 449 12.06 16.72 9.46
C VAL A 449 11.55 17.11 8.07
N ARG A 450 10.35 17.69 8.03
CA ARG A 450 9.82 18.45 6.91
C ARG A 450 9.85 19.92 7.28
N ARG A 451 10.70 20.68 6.59
CA ARG A 451 10.87 22.12 6.80
C ARG A 451 9.61 22.85 6.35
N ILE A 452 8.99 23.60 7.24
CA ILE A 452 7.87 24.49 6.90
C ILE A 452 8.46 25.87 6.59
N PRO A 453 8.41 26.33 5.32
CA PRO A 453 8.93 27.63 4.94
C PRO A 453 8.22 28.74 5.70
N PHE A 454 8.99 29.77 6.06
CA PHE A 454 8.48 30.91 6.82
C PHE A 454 7.40 31.70 6.06
N ASP A 455 7.51 31.73 4.74
CA ASP A 455 6.65 32.42 3.78
C ASP A 455 5.66 31.48 3.08
N ALA A 456 5.43 30.28 3.64
CA ALA A 456 4.49 29.33 3.08
C ALA A 456 3.07 29.91 3.01
N SER A 457 2.54 30.04 1.79
CA SER A 457 1.16 30.49 1.58
C SER A 457 0.14 29.48 2.14
N PRO A 458 -1.10 29.90 2.44
CA PRO A 458 -2.15 28.98 2.87
C PRO A 458 -2.38 27.80 1.91
N ALA A 459 -2.16 27.98 0.61
CA ALA A 459 -2.25 26.90 -0.37
C ALA A 459 -1.10 25.88 -0.21
N VAL A 460 0.13 26.35 0.03
CA VAL A 460 1.28 25.48 0.30
C VAL A 460 1.09 24.72 1.61
N LEU A 461 0.63 25.40 2.67
CA LEU A 461 0.37 24.74 3.96
C LEU A 461 -0.71 23.66 3.85
N ARG A 462 -1.79 23.90 3.09
CA ARG A 462 -2.82 22.89 2.81
C ARG A 462 -2.28 21.67 2.06
N ALA A 463 -1.36 21.86 1.12
CA ALA A 463 -0.73 20.72 0.44
C ALA A 463 0.19 19.93 1.39
N LEU A 464 0.99 20.64 2.20
CA LEU A 464 1.95 20.03 3.11
C LEU A 464 1.28 19.23 4.23
N ILE A 465 0.16 19.71 4.79
CA ILE A 465 -0.42 19.14 6.03
C ILE A 465 -0.76 17.64 5.90
N HIS A 466 -1.18 17.20 4.71
CA HIS A 466 -1.53 15.80 4.44
C HIS A 466 -0.32 14.87 4.28
N GLU A 467 0.88 15.44 4.18
CA GLU A 467 2.15 14.70 4.19
C GLU A 467 2.77 14.59 5.58
N LEU A 468 2.27 15.35 6.56
CA LEU A 468 2.80 15.40 7.92
C LEU A 468 2.11 14.37 8.82
N ASP A 469 2.89 13.82 9.74
CA ASP A 469 2.43 12.95 10.82
C ASP A 469 2.39 13.67 12.17
N GLY A 470 2.99 14.87 12.26
CA GLY A 470 2.90 15.77 13.40
C GLY A 470 3.59 17.11 13.11
N VAL A 471 3.40 18.08 13.99
CA VAL A 471 4.00 19.43 13.87
C VAL A 471 4.73 19.81 15.15
N LEU A 472 5.97 20.28 15.00
CA LEU A 472 6.75 20.91 16.05
C LEU A 472 6.86 22.40 15.79
N PHE A 473 6.29 23.20 16.68
CA PHE A 473 6.45 24.66 16.70
C PHE A 473 7.70 25.02 17.50
N SER A 474 8.69 25.59 16.82
CA SER A 474 9.99 25.92 17.42
C SER A 474 9.92 27.20 18.27
N GLY A 475 10.92 27.41 19.13
CA GLY A 475 11.13 28.67 19.83
C GLY A 475 11.39 29.85 18.86
N GLY A 476 11.34 31.08 19.36
CA GLY A 476 11.49 32.28 18.53
C GLY A 476 11.14 33.59 19.26
N PRO A 477 10.93 34.68 18.51
CA PRO A 477 10.53 35.98 19.04
C PRO A 477 9.08 35.99 19.53
N ASP A 478 8.62 37.07 20.13
CA ASP A 478 7.31 37.13 20.81
C ASP A 478 6.12 37.11 19.86
N ILE A 479 4.97 36.68 20.37
CA ILE A 479 3.69 36.74 19.65
C ILE A 479 3.10 38.15 19.77
N ALA A 480 2.53 38.66 18.68
CA ALA A 480 1.92 39.98 18.70
C ALA A 480 0.76 40.08 19.73
N PRO A 481 0.74 41.10 20.61
CA PRO A 481 -0.26 41.24 21.68
C PRO A 481 -1.73 41.22 21.22
N TRP A 482 -2.00 41.77 20.03
CA TRP A 482 -3.35 41.78 19.47
C TRP A 482 -3.88 40.41 19.07
N ARG A 483 -3.01 39.39 18.96
CA ARG A 483 -3.44 37.99 18.73
C ARG A 483 -4.08 37.36 19.97
N PHE A 484 -3.82 37.91 21.16
CA PHE A 484 -4.41 37.44 22.42
C PHE A 484 -5.20 38.53 23.16
N GLY A 485 -5.68 39.53 22.43
CA GLY A 485 -6.65 40.52 22.93
C GLY A 485 -6.07 41.78 23.56
N GLU A 486 -4.74 41.95 23.55
CA GLU A 486 -4.09 43.14 24.08
C GLU A 486 -3.77 44.17 23.00
N LYS A 487 -3.86 45.46 23.35
CA LYS A 487 -3.63 46.58 22.42
C LYS A 487 -2.28 47.25 22.61
N GLN A 488 -1.72 47.17 23.81
CA GLN A 488 -0.45 47.81 24.13
C GLN A 488 0.67 46.82 23.87
N VAL A 489 1.75 47.27 23.23
CA VAL A 489 2.95 46.46 23.03
C VAL A 489 3.95 46.86 24.11
N HIS A 490 4.35 45.89 24.93
CA HIS A 490 5.37 46.10 25.94
C HIS A 490 6.73 46.44 25.28
N ALA A 491 7.53 47.30 25.91
CA ALA A 491 8.76 47.83 25.31
C ALA A 491 9.85 46.78 25.01
N LYS A 492 9.74 45.59 25.62
CA LYS A 492 10.63 44.45 25.40
C LYS A 492 10.13 43.46 24.34
N THR A 493 8.88 43.60 23.89
CA THR A 493 8.25 42.65 22.97
C THR A 493 8.80 42.82 21.55
N VAL A 494 9.31 41.74 20.97
CA VAL A 494 9.81 41.67 19.59
C VAL A 494 8.84 40.84 18.75
N ILE A 495 8.12 41.49 17.84
CA ILE A 495 7.04 40.85 17.09
C ILE A 495 7.52 40.41 15.70
N ASP A 496 7.11 39.21 15.30
CA ASP A 496 7.22 38.75 13.90
C ASP A 496 5.85 38.37 13.33
N ALA A 497 5.14 39.36 12.77
CA ALA A 497 3.76 39.20 12.33
C ALA A 497 3.57 38.17 11.21
N GLN A 498 4.57 38.00 10.33
CA GLN A 498 4.53 37.03 9.25
C GLN A 498 4.64 35.60 9.80
N ARG A 499 5.51 35.39 10.81
CA ARG A 499 5.59 34.11 11.52
C ARG A 499 4.29 33.80 12.25
N ASP A 500 3.74 34.78 12.97
CA ASP A 500 2.47 34.63 13.68
C ASP A 500 1.38 34.15 12.72
N GLU A 501 1.26 34.77 11.55
CA GLU A 501 0.27 34.37 10.54
C GLU A 501 0.52 32.95 10.01
N MET A 502 1.75 32.62 9.65
CA MET A 502 2.11 31.28 9.15
C MET A 502 1.83 30.18 10.18
N GLU A 503 2.28 30.36 11.42
CA GLU A 503 2.16 29.32 12.46
C GLU A 503 0.72 29.17 12.97
N LEU A 504 -0.06 30.26 13.06
CA LEU A 504 -1.49 30.16 13.38
C LEU A 504 -2.27 29.43 12.27
N ASN A 505 -1.99 29.74 11.00
CA ASN A 505 -2.58 29.03 9.88
C ASN A 505 -2.20 27.53 9.88
N LEU A 506 -0.92 27.23 10.10
CA LEU A 506 -0.43 25.85 10.23
C LEU A 506 -1.09 25.14 11.41
N PHE A 507 -1.22 25.80 12.56
CA PHE A 507 -1.90 25.24 13.73
C PHE A 507 -3.34 24.86 13.42
N HIS A 508 -4.11 25.75 12.80
CA HIS A 508 -5.52 25.46 12.49
C HIS A 508 -5.67 24.28 11.51
N LEU A 509 -4.78 24.18 10.52
CA LEU A 509 -4.73 23.03 9.61
C LEU A 509 -4.35 21.74 10.35
N ALA A 510 -3.31 21.77 11.17
CA ALA A 510 -2.87 20.61 11.96
C ALA A 510 -3.93 20.15 12.96
N PHE A 511 -4.61 21.10 13.60
CA PHE A 511 -5.69 20.86 14.54
C PHE A 511 -6.91 20.24 13.87
N ALA A 512 -7.30 20.71 12.68
CA ALA A 512 -8.38 20.12 11.89
C ALA A 512 -8.06 18.67 11.49
N GLU A 513 -6.81 18.41 11.12
CA GLU A 513 -6.31 17.07 10.75
C GLU A 513 -5.99 16.16 11.94
N LYS A 514 -6.26 16.62 13.18
CA LYS A 514 -5.96 15.91 14.44
C LYS A 514 -4.48 15.48 14.56
N LEU A 515 -3.55 16.27 14.03
CA LEU A 515 -2.12 15.97 14.12
C LEU A 515 -1.61 16.11 15.57
N PRO A 516 -0.72 15.21 16.01
CA PRO A 516 0.12 15.45 17.18
C PRO A 516 0.91 16.76 17.04
N MET A 517 0.93 17.55 18.10
CA MET A 517 1.61 18.85 18.13
C MET A 517 2.48 18.99 19.38
N LEU A 518 3.71 19.49 19.18
CA LEU A 518 4.62 19.87 20.24
C LEU A 518 5.03 21.34 20.07
N GLY A 519 4.78 22.16 21.08
CA GLY A 519 5.27 23.54 21.15
C GLY A 519 6.44 23.68 22.10
N ILE A 520 7.51 24.36 21.68
CA ILE A 520 8.67 24.64 22.54
C ILE A 520 8.87 26.15 22.65
N CYS A 521 8.95 26.66 23.88
CA CYS A 521 9.08 28.09 24.20
C CYS A 521 7.99 28.89 23.49
N ARG A 522 8.35 29.74 22.51
CA ARG A 522 7.39 30.41 21.64
C ARG A 522 6.31 29.47 21.06
N GLY A 523 6.65 28.25 20.67
CA GLY A 523 5.69 27.27 20.16
C GLY A 523 4.64 26.84 21.19
N HIS A 524 4.99 26.79 22.47
CA HIS A 524 4.04 26.55 23.57
C HIS A 524 3.02 27.69 23.63
N GLN A 525 3.49 28.93 23.50
CA GLN A 525 2.63 30.12 23.48
C GLN A 525 1.71 30.16 22.25
N VAL A 526 2.19 29.75 21.06
CA VAL A 526 1.37 29.67 19.83
C VAL A 526 0.16 28.78 20.04
N ILE A 527 0.39 27.57 20.58
CA ILE A 527 -0.67 26.60 20.81
C ILE A 527 -1.74 27.20 21.75
N ASN A 528 -1.30 27.89 22.81
CA ASN A 528 -2.21 28.52 23.76
C ASN A 528 -3.04 29.65 23.10
N VAL A 529 -2.38 30.58 22.40
CA VAL A 529 -3.04 31.72 21.74
C VAL A 529 -4.00 31.25 20.64
N ALA A 530 -3.61 30.26 19.84
CA ALA A 530 -4.45 29.74 18.76
C ALA A 530 -5.74 29.07 19.27
N LEU A 531 -5.76 28.65 20.54
CA LEU A 531 -6.93 28.09 21.22
C LEU A 531 -7.67 29.10 22.12
N GLY A 532 -7.27 30.39 22.08
CA GLY A 532 -7.94 31.48 22.76
C GLY A 532 -7.44 31.78 24.19
N GLY A 533 -6.24 31.33 24.54
CA GLY A 533 -5.55 31.73 25.76
C GLY A 533 -4.84 33.09 25.64
N THR A 534 -4.31 33.59 26.76
CA THR A 534 -3.57 34.88 26.84
C THR A 534 -2.14 34.69 27.33
N LEU A 535 -1.30 35.71 27.13
CA LEU A 535 0.11 35.71 27.53
C LEU A 535 0.40 36.90 28.45
N CYS A 536 1.30 36.70 29.40
CA CYS A 536 1.98 37.77 30.11
C CYS A 536 3.11 38.31 29.22
N GLN A 537 3.05 39.59 28.83
CA GLN A 537 4.05 40.20 27.94
C GLN A 537 5.43 40.41 28.57
N HIS A 538 5.52 40.51 29.90
CA HIS A 538 6.80 40.62 30.59
C HIS A 538 6.76 40.09 32.03
N ILE A 539 7.36 38.92 32.25
CA ILE A 539 7.39 38.23 33.55
C ILE A 539 7.97 39.11 34.67
N PRO A 540 9.13 39.79 34.51
CA PRO A 540 9.70 40.61 35.59
C PRO A 540 8.78 41.70 36.10
N ASP A 541 7.97 42.32 35.23
CA ASP A 541 7.08 43.41 35.63
C ASP A 541 5.88 42.92 36.45
N VAL A 542 5.44 41.67 36.22
CA VAL A 542 4.28 41.09 36.89
C VAL A 542 4.66 40.28 38.12
N TYR A 543 5.76 39.53 38.05
CA TYR A 543 6.16 38.55 39.07
C TYR A 543 7.45 38.91 39.81
N GLY A 544 8.19 39.95 39.38
CA GLY A 544 9.41 40.40 40.03
C GLY A 544 10.60 39.43 39.89
N ILE A 545 10.51 38.43 39.00
CA ILE A 545 11.55 37.41 38.78
C ILE A 545 11.95 37.32 37.30
N SER A 546 13.20 36.95 37.04
CA SER A 546 13.70 36.72 35.67
C SER A 546 13.62 35.24 35.30
N HIS A 547 13.10 34.97 34.10
CA HIS A 547 13.10 33.66 33.44
C HIS A 547 14.02 33.67 32.19
N TYR A 548 14.94 34.62 32.13
CA TYR A 548 15.88 34.74 31.02
C TYR A 548 17.30 34.40 31.46
N ASP A 549 17.90 33.41 30.79
CA ASP A 549 19.26 32.92 31.04
C ASP A 549 19.46 32.39 32.46
N VAL A 550 18.48 31.59 32.92
CA VAL A 550 18.47 30.98 34.25
C VAL A 550 18.07 29.50 34.18
N THR A 551 18.23 28.81 35.31
CA THR A 551 17.61 27.50 35.55
C THR A 551 16.67 27.60 36.73
N HIS A 552 15.58 26.86 36.71
CA HIS A 552 14.60 26.83 37.79
C HIS A 552 13.89 25.48 37.85
N ASP A 553 13.21 25.21 38.97
CA ASP A 553 12.43 23.99 39.15
C ASP A 553 11.00 24.15 38.65
N VAL A 554 10.55 23.23 37.80
CA VAL A 554 9.16 23.10 37.39
C VAL A 554 8.52 21.92 38.11
N ARG A 555 7.33 22.14 38.67
CA ARG A 555 6.53 21.11 39.33
C ARG A 555 5.38 20.71 38.42
N PHE A 556 5.23 19.42 38.19
CA PHE A 556 4.14 18.92 37.36
C PHE A 556 2.83 18.85 38.13
N ALA A 557 1.73 19.10 37.42
CA ALA A 557 0.39 18.93 37.97
C ALA A 557 0.10 17.44 38.27
N PRO A 558 -0.68 17.12 39.31
CA PRO A 558 -1.14 15.76 39.57
C PRO A 558 -1.81 15.15 38.34
N HIS A 559 -1.48 13.89 38.05
CA HIS A 559 -1.99 13.15 36.88
C HIS A 559 -1.66 13.79 35.52
N SER A 560 -0.63 14.65 35.44
CA SER A 560 -0.13 15.17 34.16
C SER A 560 0.37 14.02 33.27
N ARG A 561 -0.07 14.03 32.00
CA ARG A 561 0.44 13.09 30.99
C ARG A 561 1.88 13.42 30.65
N LEU A 562 2.23 14.70 30.65
CA LEU A 562 3.60 15.15 30.46
C LEU A 562 4.52 14.63 31.57
N ALA A 563 4.11 14.67 32.84
CA ALA A 563 4.86 14.08 33.96
C ALA A 563 5.16 12.58 33.73
N ALA A 564 4.17 11.83 33.26
CA ALA A 564 4.33 10.41 32.93
C ALA A 564 5.25 10.19 31.72
N ILE A 565 5.21 11.06 30.72
CA ILE A 565 6.10 11.01 29.55
C ILE A 565 7.55 11.29 29.96
N VAL A 566 7.79 12.38 30.69
CA VAL A 566 9.14 12.77 31.09
C VAL A 566 9.66 11.90 32.23
N GLY A 567 8.79 11.25 33.01
CA GLY A 567 9.14 10.34 34.09
C GLY A 567 9.57 11.05 35.37
N ALA A 568 8.98 12.22 35.68
CA ALA A 568 9.32 13.00 36.87
C ALA A 568 8.14 13.86 37.36
N GLU A 569 8.07 14.12 38.66
CA GLU A 569 7.11 15.04 39.29
C GLU A 569 7.65 16.46 39.46
N CYS A 570 8.98 16.61 39.41
CA CYS A 570 9.69 17.88 39.46
C CYS A 570 10.95 17.78 38.58
N LEU A 571 11.28 18.84 37.84
CA LEU A 571 12.48 18.90 37.00
C LEU A 571 13.15 20.28 37.10
N THR A 572 14.47 20.32 37.14
CA THR A 572 15.22 21.56 36.93
C THR A 572 15.42 21.75 35.43
N VAL A 573 14.94 22.88 34.89
CA VAL A 573 14.94 23.17 33.45
C VAL A 573 15.71 24.45 33.13
N ASN A 574 16.14 24.59 31.88
CA ASN A 574 16.68 25.84 31.36
C ASN A 574 15.56 26.85 31.05
N SER A 575 15.86 28.13 31.04
CA SER A 575 14.85 29.17 30.81
C SER A 575 15.45 30.35 30.05
N PHE A 576 14.84 30.69 28.91
CA PHE A 576 15.29 31.74 27.98
C PHE A 576 14.12 32.60 27.49
N HIS A 577 13.11 32.80 28.33
CA HIS A 577 11.86 33.47 27.96
C HIS A 577 11.55 34.62 28.93
N HIS A 578 10.90 35.66 28.42
CA HIS A 578 10.43 36.79 29.23
C HIS A 578 8.91 36.99 29.12
N GLN A 579 8.26 36.24 28.23
CA GLN A 579 6.81 36.05 28.18
C GLN A 579 6.44 34.70 28.79
N SER A 580 5.19 34.53 29.18
CA SER A 580 4.64 33.23 29.60
C SER A 580 3.14 33.17 29.33
N VAL A 581 2.57 31.97 29.36
CA VAL A 581 1.10 31.81 29.35
C VAL A 581 0.51 32.37 30.64
N GLU A 582 -0.43 33.30 30.51
CA GLU A 582 -1.20 33.88 31.62
C GLU A 582 -2.50 33.09 31.81
N LYS A 583 -3.40 33.16 30.81
CA LYS A 583 -4.61 32.33 30.78
C LYS A 583 -4.41 31.15 29.86
N VAL A 584 -4.37 29.95 30.43
CA VAL A 584 -4.41 28.70 29.68
C VAL A 584 -5.75 28.61 28.92
N ALA A 585 -5.69 28.27 27.64
CA ALA A 585 -6.85 28.13 26.78
C ALA A 585 -7.81 27.04 27.32
N PRO A 586 -9.15 27.21 27.20
CA PRO A 586 -10.13 26.29 27.81
C PRO A 586 -9.96 24.78 27.53
N PRO A 587 -9.56 24.32 26.31
CA PRO A 587 -9.39 22.88 26.07
C PRO A 587 -8.05 22.32 26.56
N LEU A 588 -7.17 23.17 27.09
CA LEU A 588 -5.88 22.81 27.65
C LEU A 588 -5.93 22.84 29.18
N ARG A 589 -4.92 22.23 29.80
CA ARG A 589 -4.62 22.40 31.22
C ARG A 589 -3.16 22.75 31.43
N ALA A 590 -2.86 23.45 32.52
CA ALA A 590 -1.50 23.63 32.99
C ALA A 590 -0.91 22.26 33.39
N ALA A 591 0.18 21.87 32.74
CA ALA A 591 0.88 20.60 32.98
C ALA A 591 2.04 20.75 33.97
N ALA A 592 2.71 21.91 33.98
CA ALA A 592 3.77 22.23 34.93
C ALA A 592 3.83 23.75 35.20
N THR A 593 4.30 24.12 36.39
CA THR A 593 4.49 25.53 36.78
C THR A 593 5.79 25.74 37.54
N CYS A 594 6.33 26.96 37.44
CA CYS A 594 7.33 27.52 38.34
C CYS A 594 6.65 28.59 39.20
N GLY A 595 6.29 28.23 40.44
CA GLY A 595 5.42 29.09 41.27
C GLY A 595 4.07 29.32 40.58
N ALA A 596 3.78 30.58 40.23
CA ALA A 596 2.57 30.98 39.52
C ALA A 596 2.71 30.99 37.99
N ILE A 597 3.93 30.86 37.46
CA ILE A 597 4.20 30.95 36.01
C ILE A 597 3.95 29.59 35.36
N ASN A 598 3.19 29.59 34.27
CA ASN A 598 2.95 28.38 33.50
C ASN A 598 4.19 28.01 32.67
N GLU A 599 4.66 26.77 32.82
CA GLU A 599 5.86 26.26 32.18
C GLU A 599 5.54 25.10 31.21
N ALA A 600 4.35 24.51 31.32
CA ALA A 600 3.86 23.56 30.35
C ALA A 600 2.33 23.53 30.27
N ILE A 601 1.84 23.18 29.08
CA ILE A 601 0.42 22.93 28.78
C ILE A 601 0.26 21.55 28.14
N GLU A 602 -0.89 20.93 28.37
CA GLU A 602 -1.27 19.70 27.69
C GLU A 602 -2.78 19.67 27.41
N TRP A 603 -3.18 18.93 26.39
CA TRP A 603 -4.60 18.69 26.09
C TRP A 603 -5.29 17.94 27.25
N ALA A 604 -6.41 18.49 27.73
CA ALA A 604 -6.97 18.12 29.02
C ALA A 604 -7.61 16.72 29.06
N ASP A 605 -8.36 16.33 28.02
CA ASP A 605 -9.16 15.09 28.01
C ASP A 605 -8.39 13.83 27.52
N GLY A 606 -7.17 14.01 27.04
CA GLY A 606 -6.34 12.91 26.53
C GLY A 606 -6.59 12.47 25.08
N GLU A 607 -7.67 12.91 24.43
CA GLU A 607 -8.06 12.50 23.07
C GLU A 607 -7.08 12.98 21.99
N ARG A 608 -6.36 14.07 22.26
CA ARG A 608 -5.33 14.63 21.37
C ARG A 608 -3.95 14.56 22.01
N TRP A 609 -2.94 14.42 21.16
CA TRP A 609 -1.53 14.53 21.55
C TRP A 609 -1.07 15.97 21.28
N ILE A 610 -1.39 16.90 22.18
CA ILE A 610 -0.97 18.31 22.10
C ILE A 610 -0.29 18.66 23.41
N PHE A 611 0.97 19.05 23.32
CA PHE A 611 1.81 19.44 24.45
C PHE A 611 2.59 20.70 24.10
N GLY A 612 2.84 21.53 25.10
CA GLY A 612 3.74 22.67 24.99
C GLY A 612 4.61 22.78 26.24
N VAL A 613 5.89 23.04 26.08
CA VAL A 613 6.83 23.32 27.17
C VAL A 613 7.52 24.66 26.94
N GLU A 614 7.76 25.42 27.99
CA GLU A 614 8.34 26.76 27.88
C GLU A 614 9.88 26.74 27.84
N TRP A 615 10.50 25.73 28.49
CA TRP A 615 11.93 25.48 28.40
C TRP A 615 12.36 24.88 27.05
N HIS A 616 13.66 24.81 26.81
CA HIS A 616 14.26 24.30 25.57
C HIS A 616 14.87 22.89 25.73
N PRO A 617 14.08 21.81 25.63
CA PRO A 617 14.59 20.44 25.74
C PRO A 617 15.52 20.05 24.58
N GLU A 618 15.39 20.68 23.41
CA GLU A 618 16.23 20.42 22.25
C GLU A 618 17.71 20.76 22.48
N ARG A 619 18.00 21.71 23.37
CA ARG A 619 19.36 22.18 23.66
C ARG A 619 20.17 21.23 24.55
N PHE A 620 19.52 20.21 25.12
CA PHE A 620 20.11 19.27 26.07
C PHE A 620 19.95 17.83 25.54
N PRO A 621 20.68 17.46 24.48
CA PRO A 621 20.49 16.17 23.81
C PRO A 621 20.77 14.96 24.71
N GLU A 622 21.59 15.12 25.75
CA GLU A 622 21.96 14.06 26.69
C GLU A 622 20.99 13.91 27.88
N ASP A 623 20.03 14.84 28.04
CA ASP A 623 18.99 14.73 29.06
C ASP A 623 17.96 13.66 28.67
N GLU A 624 17.82 12.63 29.52
CA GLU A 624 16.85 11.56 29.32
C GLU A 624 15.40 12.06 29.32
N HIS A 625 15.07 13.09 30.10
CA HIS A 625 13.71 13.64 30.15
C HIS A 625 13.35 14.31 28.81
N ALA A 626 14.28 15.09 28.25
CA ALA A 626 14.17 15.64 26.90
C ALA A 626 14.03 14.52 25.85
N GLN A 627 14.90 13.51 25.89
CA GLN A 627 14.82 12.38 24.95
C GLN A 627 13.47 11.65 25.03
N ARG A 628 12.94 11.43 26.23
CA ARG A 628 11.62 10.80 26.44
C ARG A 628 10.49 11.64 25.82
N LEU A 629 10.53 12.97 25.95
CA LEU A 629 9.55 13.87 25.34
C LEU A 629 9.54 13.76 23.81
N PHE A 630 10.70 13.88 23.16
CA PHE A 630 10.79 13.75 21.69
C PHE A 630 10.40 12.34 21.22
N ALA A 631 10.81 11.29 21.94
CA ALA A 631 10.42 9.92 21.63
C ALA A 631 8.92 9.69 21.77
N ALA A 632 8.25 10.31 22.76
CA ALA A 632 6.81 10.25 22.91
C ALA A 632 6.09 11.01 21.78
N PHE A 633 6.59 12.18 21.39
CA PHE A 633 6.05 12.95 20.26
C PHE A 633 6.12 12.18 18.95
N VAL A 634 7.31 11.73 18.55
CA VAL A 634 7.50 10.98 17.29
C VAL A 634 6.70 9.68 17.32
N ARG A 635 6.60 9.02 18.47
CA ARG A 635 5.75 7.83 18.63
C ARG A 635 4.28 8.16 18.44
N ALA A 636 3.78 9.29 18.93
CA ALA A 636 2.41 9.73 18.69
C ALA A 636 2.16 10.05 17.20
N CYS A 637 3.18 10.52 16.49
CA CYS A 637 3.11 10.73 15.04
C CYS A 637 3.08 9.41 14.26
N GLY A 638 3.86 8.42 14.72
CA GLY A 638 3.94 7.10 14.09
C GLY A 638 2.83 6.12 14.49
N ARG A 639 2.18 6.32 15.64
CA ARG A 639 1.13 5.43 16.17
C ARG A 639 -0.24 6.11 16.16
N ALA A 640 -1.20 5.47 15.50
CA ALA A 640 -2.27 4.81 16.24
C ALA A 640 -2.23 3.34 15.84
#